data_AF-A0AAW1U181-F1
#
_entry.id   AF-A0AAW1U181-F1
#
_cell.length_a   1.000
_cell.length_b   1.000
_cell.length_c   1.000
_cell.angle_alpha   90.00
_cell.angle_beta   90.00
_cell.angle_gamma   90.00
#
_symmetry.space_group_name_H-M   'P 1'
#
loop_
_entity.id
_entity.type
_entity.pdbx_description
1 polymer ?
#
loop_
_entity_poly.entity_id
_entity_poly.type
_entity_poly.pdbx_seq_one_letter_code
_entity_poly.pdbx_strand_id
1 'polypeptide(L)'
;MKLSLDVQRNVSVWLDGQFDLQSFDDTKVKLESYQQELSEMQKNYRKKLRQAQDENLLMRFRGTVDDPDILNWPAPLKICSKTLKLLEDFEPCISLMKIVCNPSLRTRHWKEMSSVASIDLLPSAGSTLRKLMTYDLDPHLESLEIISQGATHEQELYEIIKKMQNQWLTIKLENELYGNTEWTVFTNVKYVISLCEEDMEKLLIISRSAFIRPHKDNIEKFQKDLVNLKQILNCYLELQKKFFHLLPLFAFIKYNKERIEGWYEFQKIKLLKKKLYTEFNTATVFYILQNENILKDIQQHNQLFENIYHGVENYLNSFREKFARYYFLSNEELIEMLSNAYGDDNVLQYFFTKCFKCIAKLKIREGNITGIMSANGEFIDFRHEIPIHKNLIDTFRGVEKEIFEQMRLQISNNSKDNIRNKRMFLSYLGQAVYIAFQVILTMMAHQALHGNLNDSDLLLQEYTALMLGKDLSNTSKIILKNVIISLIHHKDYIGEIMMKNITDNDFSWLSRIKYYLENDKCMLRVLDFSISYGYEFFGSFSCNVSTFYTERANISILNAYNLNYNSVVHGKATVGKTEIFRQLGIALGVNCIILSCSKILSFNILERFLVGSSKAIAWICLDDVNTLTCSNLSMASDLLNYLLNNKVTTSSTEIKFFVGMTSNTTLIDKADLPASFRCRLRNIGMISIDFGRLSEVSLISIGFKEAIAISSRVNCIFHLMPNILLEKPYDFSINLLKSILRRCDKIAPIPSNEEMSVVVEAIQQTIQPMLTESDASIFTNLLENIFGCFSKLSYKDLKFKEKLISSLELNHLYPCQSYIDKILHTLDAITTKQSIILLGNIFSGKTNAIKILYNCLSVDQRGLHIINPVTFDMTELFGYMDAQYNIWCDGIITKILRQFSKEAVRNWLVFDGPIEPNWIEALYCVLDERKVIVLGSGELLSIEGSNSILFEVADLINVSPTIICRCTIIYYETSKKPWITLVKPWIIKNYSSWSESIQHLLRELFYWLIPALLKFTNESCEEVYPMGNFYLVNKTVNYVTILLSDALAKKMKISKISRYGYKRAYSKKH
;
A
#
# COMPACT_ATOMS: atom_id res chain seq x y z
N MET A 1 -31.06 -62.43 36.42
CA MET A 1 -32.19 -62.25 37.37
C MET A 1 -32.47 -60.78 37.60
N LYS A 2 -31.65 -60.01 38.33
CA LYS A 2 -31.89 -58.56 38.50
C LYS A 2 -31.89 -57.80 37.17
N LEU A 3 -30.80 -57.90 36.41
CA LEU A 3 -30.69 -57.32 35.06
C LEU A 3 -31.80 -57.78 34.10
N SER A 4 -32.19 -59.06 34.15
CA SER A 4 -33.27 -59.58 33.29
C SER A 4 -34.64 -59.01 33.63
N LEU A 5 -34.91 -58.75 34.92
CA LEU A 5 -36.13 -58.09 35.37
C LEU A 5 -36.13 -56.60 35.00
N ASP A 6 -34.96 -55.94 35.10
CA ASP A 6 -34.81 -54.54 34.71
C ASP A 6 -35.00 -54.36 33.19
N VAL A 7 -34.47 -55.28 32.38
CA VAL A 7 -34.73 -55.33 30.92
C VAL A 7 -36.21 -55.50 30.63
N GLN A 8 -36.89 -56.47 31.26
CA GLN A 8 -38.33 -56.69 31.05
C GLN A 8 -39.17 -55.48 31.44
N ARG A 9 -38.84 -54.82 32.56
CA ARG A 9 -39.48 -53.58 32.98
C ARG A 9 -39.27 -52.47 31.96
N ASN A 10 -38.04 -52.23 31.53
CA ASN A 10 -37.76 -51.15 30.57
C ASN A 10 -38.39 -51.40 29.21
N VAL A 11 -38.36 -52.64 28.69
CA VAL A 11 -39.05 -53.00 27.45
C VAL A 11 -40.56 -52.79 27.57
N SER A 12 -41.17 -53.13 28.70
CA SER A 12 -42.60 -52.83 28.94
C SER A 12 -42.89 -51.33 28.98
N VAL A 13 -42.01 -50.53 29.59
CA VAL A 13 -42.13 -49.06 29.64
C VAL A 13 -41.92 -48.43 28.26
N TRP A 14 -41.03 -48.98 27.43
CA TRP A 14 -40.85 -48.52 26.06
C TRP A 14 -42.03 -48.88 25.17
N LEU A 15 -42.66 -50.04 25.35
CA LEU A 15 -43.81 -50.44 24.53
C LEU A 15 -45.12 -49.72 24.93
N ASP A 16 -45.32 -49.49 26.23
CA ASP A 16 -46.60 -49.00 26.78
C ASP A 16 -46.53 -47.58 27.36
N GLY A 17 -45.34 -46.96 27.36
CA GLY A 17 -45.14 -45.58 27.84
C GLY A 17 -45.73 -44.53 26.89
N GLN A 18 -45.88 -43.30 27.41
CA GLN A 18 -46.32 -42.15 26.63
C GLN A 18 -45.25 -41.77 25.60
N PHE A 19 -45.67 -41.54 24.35
CA PHE A 19 -44.79 -41.16 23.24
C PHE A 19 -43.91 -39.93 23.55
N ASP A 20 -44.47 -38.92 24.22
CA ASP A 20 -43.78 -37.64 24.49
C ASP A 20 -42.60 -37.76 25.47
N LEU A 21 -42.55 -38.84 26.26
CA LEU A 21 -41.53 -39.07 27.28
C LEU A 21 -40.45 -40.07 26.82
N GLN A 22 -40.55 -40.58 25.59
CA GLN A 22 -39.66 -41.60 25.05
C GLN A 22 -38.65 -41.01 24.07
N SER A 23 -37.35 -41.17 24.34
CA SER A 23 -36.24 -40.70 23.49
C SER A 23 -35.52 -41.87 22.83
N PHE A 24 -35.34 -41.80 21.51
CA PHE A 24 -34.63 -42.82 20.73
C PHE A 24 -33.18 -43.02 21.22
N ASP A 25 -32.45 -41.95 21.49
CA ASP A 25 -31.03 -42.04 21.86
C ASP A 25 -30.82 -42.70 23.23
N ASP A 26 -31.63 -42.34 24.24
CA ASP A 26 -31.50 -42.94 25.58
C ASP A 26 -31.91 -44.41 25.61
N THR A 27 -32.91 -44.78 24.81
CA THR A 27 -33.33 -46.18 24.68
C THR A 27 -32.28 -47.01 23.96
N LYS A 28 -31.67 -46.48 22.89
CA LYS A 28 -30.60 -47.16 22.16
C LYS A 28 -29.35 -47.39 23.02
N VAL A 29 -28.88 -46.37 23.75
CA VAL A 29 -27.71 -46.52 24.64
C VAL A 29 -27.97 -47.55 25.73
N LYS A 30 -29.17 -47.53 26.34
CA LYS A 30 -29.55 -48.53 27.34
C LYS A 30 -29.63 -49.93 26.76
N LEU A 31 -30.16 -50.07 25.55
CA LEU A 31 -30.29 -51.36 24.88
C LEU A 31 -28.93 -51.97 24.53
N GLU A 32 -28.01 -51.17 23.97
CA GLU A 32 -26.62 -51.58 23.71
C GLU A 32 -25.89 -51.95 25.01
N SER A 33 -26.11 -51.20 26.11
CA SER A 33 -25.54 -51.53 27.41
C SER A 33 -26.05 -52.86 27.96
N TYR A 34 -27.36 -53.13 27.84
CA TYR A 34 -27.94 -54.40 28.28
C TYR A 34 -27.48 -55.58 27.43
N GLN A 35 -27.35 -55.41 26.11
CA GLN A 35 -26.81 -56.44 25.23
C GLN A 35 -25.35 -56.76 25.58
N GLN A 36 -24.51 -55.74 25.81
CA GLN A 36 -23.11 -55.93 26.20
C GLN A 36 -23.01 -56.67 27.53
N GLU A 37 -23.69 -56.19 28.58
CA GLU A 37 -23.68 -56.81 29.91
C GLU A 37 -24.21 -58.25 29.90
N LEU A 38 -25.31 -58.53 29.18
CA LEU A 38 -25.87 -59.88 29.07
C LEU A 38 -24.92 -60.81 28.30
N SER A 39 -24.24 -60.34 27.25
CA SER A 39 -23.27 -61.13 26.50
C SER A 39 -22.02 -61.47 27.34
N GLU A 40 -21.55 -60.53 28.17
CA GLU A 40 -20.44 -60.75 29.10
C GLU A 40 -20.82 -61.72 30.22
N MET A 41 -22.02 -61.57 30.78
CA MET A 41 -22.55 -62.48 31.80
C MET A 41 -22.75 -63.90 31.24
N GLN A 42 -23.25 -64.03 30.01
CA GLN A 42 -23.39 -65.33 29.35
C GLN A 42 -22.02 -65.99 29.15
N LYS A 43 -20.99 -65.25 28.71
CA LYS A 43 -19.61 -65.76 28.57
C LYS A 43 -19.02 -66.16 29.93
N ASN A 44 -19.25 -65.38 30.98
CA ASN A 44 -18.75 -65.64 32.33
C ASN A 44 -19.41 -66.88 32.94
N TYR A 45 -20.73 -67.04 32.78
CA TYR A 45 -21.43 -68.24 33.24
C TYR A 45 -21.03 -69.49 32.45
N ARG A 46 -20.82 -69.40 31.12
CA ARG A 46 -20.28 -70.52 30.34
C ARG A 46 -18.92 -70.97 30.85
N LYS A 47 -18.00 -70.04 31.16
CA LYS A 47 -16.68 -70.36 31.73
C LYS A 47 -16.79 -71.01 33.12
N LYS A 48 -17.58 -70.44 34.03
CA LYS A 48 -17.75 -70.97 35.39
C LYS A 48 -18.43 -72.34 35.42
N LEU A 49 -19.40 -72.56 34.52
CA LEU A 49 -20.11 -73.84 34.43
C LEU A 49 -19.22 -74.92 33.80
N ARG A 50 -18.35 -74.59 32.84
CA ARG A 50 -17.32 -75.52 32.31
C ARG A 50 -16.29 -75.87 33.38
N GLN A 51 -15.76 -74.88 34.11
CA GLN A 51 -14.84 -75.12 35.23
C GLN A 51 -15.47 -76.01 36.31
N ALA A 52 -16.73 -75.78 36.67
CA ALA A 52 -17.43 -76.61 37.64
C ALA A 52 -17.71 -78.04 37.14
N GLN A 53 -17.86 -78.24 35.83
CA GLN A 53 -17.96 -79.58 35.21
C GLN A 53 -16.60 -80.30 35.22
N ASP A 54 -15.52 -79.59 34.89
CA ASP A 54 -14.16 -80.13 34.87
C ASP A 54 -13.67 -80.52 36.29
N GLU A 55 -14.11 -79.79 37.33
CA GLU A 55 -13.75 -80.01 38.74
C GLU A 55 -14.64 -81.06 39.46
N ASN A 56 -15.61 -81.70 38.79
CA ASN A 56 -16.54 -82.69 39.37
C ASN A 56 -17.30 -82.21 40.63
N LEU A 57 -17.54 -80.91 40.75
CA LEU A 57 -18.36 -80.34 41.84
C LEU A 57 -19.83 -80.71 41.61
N LEU A 58 -20.58 -81.02 42.68
CA LEU A 58 -22.03 -81.24 42.62
C LEU A 58 -22.70 -80.05 41.91
N MET A 59 -23.13 -80.27 40.67
CA MET A 59 -23.64 -79.22 39.79
C MET A 59 -24.87 -78.56 40.42
N ARG A 60 -24.73 -77.29 40.81
CA ARG A 60 -25.80 -76.48 41.44
C ARG A 60 -26.99 -76.20 40.50
N PHE A 61 -26.82 -76.41 39.19
CA PHE A 61 -27.84 -76.21 38.17
C PHE A 61 -27.86 -77.41 37.21
N ARG A 62 -29.06 -77.95 36.94
CA ARG A 62 -29.26 -79.05 35.95
C ARG A 62 -29.17 -78.49 34.53
N GLY A 63 -28.49 -79.21 33.63
CA GLY A 63 -28.39 -78.89 32.19
C GLY A 63 -26.96 -78.98 31.64
N THR A 64 -26.87 -79.06 30.31
CA THR A 64 -25.63 -79.15 29.52
C THR A 64 -25.33 -77.79 28.87
N VAL A 65 -24.08 -77.31 28.99
CA VAL A 65 -23.71 -75.93 28.60
C VAL A 65 -23.78 -75.69 27.08
N ASP A 66 -23.56 -76.74 26.28
CA ASP A 66 -23.42 -76.69 24.82
C ASP A 66 -24.45 -77.58 24.08
N ASP A 67 -25.62 -77.81 24.69
CA ASP A 67 -26.73 -78.52 24.04
C ASP A 67 -27.28 -77.71 22.85
N PRO A 68 -27.66 -78.32 21.71
CA PRO A 68 -28.35 -77.59 20.63
C PRO A 68 -29.67 -76.97 21.10
N ASP A 69 -30.36 -77.59 22.07
CA ASP A 69 -31.63 -77.09 22.59
C ASP A 69 -31.43 -76.16 23.80
N ILE A 70 -31.82 -74.89 23.62
CA ILE A 70 -31.77 -73.84 24.67
C ILE A 70 -32.57 -74.23 25.93
N LEU A 71 -33.55 -75.11 25.80
CA LEU A 71 -34.36 -75.62 26.92
C LEU A 71 -33.57 -76.50 27.89
N ASN A 72 -32.54 -77.19 27.39
CA ASN A 72 -31.66 -78.09 28.15
C ASN A 72 -30.46 -77.37 28.79
N TRP A 73 -30.29 -76.07 28.49
CA TRP A 73 -29.23 -75.27 29.08
C TRP A 73 -29.44 -75.05 30.58
N PRO A 74 -28.34 -74.93 31.35
CA PRO A 74 -28.38 -74.50 32.73
C PRO A 74 -29.20 -73.21 32.90
N ALA A 75 -30.00 -73.15 33.97
CA ALA A 75 -30.93 -72.05 34.23
C ALA A 75 -30.34 -70.62 34.04
N PRO A 76 -29.10 -70.30 34.46
CA PRO A 76 -28.51 -68.98 34.23
C PRO A 76 -28.32 -68.63 32.75
N LEU A 77 -27.89 -69.60 31.92
CA LEU A 77 -27.67 -69.42 30.48
C LEU A 77 -29.00 -69.35 29.72
N LYS A 78 -29.98 -70.14 30.16
CA LYS A 78 -31.35 -70.12 29.64
C LYS A 78 -32.04 -68.77 29.88
N ILE A 79 -31.83 -68.15 31.05
CA ILE A 79 -32.36 -66.82 31.34
C ILE A 79 -31.67 -65.76 30.48
N CYS A 80 -30.34 -65.78 30.36
CA CYS A 80 -29.61 -64.80 29.55
C CYS A 80 -29.98 -64.87 28.07
N SER A 81 -30.12 -66.07 27.50
CA SER A 81 -30.53 -66.26 26.10
C SER A 81 -31.97 -65.85 25.86
N LYS A 82 -32.90 -66.15 26.77
CA LYS A 82 -34.28 -65.65 26.68
C LYS A 82 -34.35 -64.12 26.73
N THR A 83 -33.54 -63.48 27.57
CA THR A 83 -33.50 -62.01 27.61
C THR A 83 -32.81 -61.38 26.40
N LEU A 84 -31.81 -62.05 25.81
CA LEU A 84 -31.22 -61.59 24.56
C LEU A 84 -32.22 -61.68 23.41
N LYS A 85 -32.99 -62.78 23.32
CA LYS A 85 -34.09 -62.91 22.35
C LYS A 85 -35.14 -61.80 22.51
N LEU A 86 -35.52 -61.47 23.75
CA LEU A 86 -36.44 -60.35 24.01
C LEU A 86 -35.89 -58.99 23.56
N LEU A 87 -34.56 -58.82 23.52
CA LEU A 87 -33.91 -57.61 23.01
C LEU A 87 -33.81 -57.62 21.48
N GLU A 88 -33.54 -58.78 20.87
CA GLU A 88 -33.56 -59.01 19.42
C GLU A 88 -34.97 -58.75 18.86
N ASP A 89 -36.02 -59.26 19.53
CA ASP A 89 -37.42 -59.03 19.16
C ASP A 89 -37.84 -57.55 19.25
N PHE A 90 -37.12 -56.73 20.03
CA PHE A 90 -37.39 -55.31 20.18
C PHE A 90 -36.60 -54.43 19.18
N GLU A 91 -35.60 -54.98 18.50
CA GLU A 91 -34.73 -54.25 17.57
C GLU A 91 -35.48 -53.58 16.39
N PRO A 92 -36.52 -54.19 15.78
CA PRO A 92 -37.34 -53.53 14.76
C PRO A 92 -38.09 -52.31 15.30
N CYS A 93 -38.53 -52.34 16.57
CA CYS A 93 -39.26 -51.24 17.21
C CYS A 93 -38.39 -49.99 17.36
N ILE A 94 -37.08 -50.16 17.46
CA ILE A 94 -36.12 -49.05 17.54
C ILE A 94 -36.15 -48.23 16.25
N SER A 95 -36.29 -48.88 15.09
CA SER A 95 -36.37 -48.20 13.80
C SER A 95 -37.64 -47.36 13.66
N LEU A 96 -38.79 -47.90 14.08
CA LEU A 96 -40.07 -47.18 14.17
C LEU A 96 -40.01 -46.02 15.18
N MET A 97 -39.39 -46.27 16.34
CA MET A 97 -39.21 -45.27 17.40
C MET A 97 -38.36 -44.08 16.92
N LYS A 98 -37.35 -44.31 16.07
CA LYS A 98 -36.55 -43.23 15.45
C LYS A 98 -37.41 -42.27 14.61
N ILE A 99 -38.39 -42.81 13.88
CA ILE A 99 -39.22 -42.06 12.94
C ILE A 99 -40.33 -41.31 13.70
N VAL A 100 -40.99 -41.98 14.64
CA VAL A 100 -42.22 -41.52 15.30
C VAL A 100 -41.94 -40.69 16.55
N CYS A 101 -40.90 -41.02 17.33
CA CYS A 101 -40.52 -40.26 18.53
C CYS A 101 -39.60 -39.07 18.21
N ASN A 102 -39.68 -38.53 16.99
CA ASN A 102 -38.92 -37.34 16.62
C ASN A 102 -39.59 -36.09 17.22
N PRO A 103 -38.91 -35.34 18.12
CA PRO A 103 -39.47 -34.14 18.74
C PRO A 103 -39.80 -33.02 17.74
N SER A 104 -39.26 -33.08 16.53
CA SER A 104 -39.49 -32.10 15.47
C SER A 104 -40.81 -32.27 14.71
N LEU A 105 -41.56 -33.34 14.98
CA LEU A 105 -42.85 -33.59 14.32
C LEU A 105 -43.94 -32.63 14.83
N ARG A 106 -44.55 -31.90 13.90
CA ARG A 106 -45.71 -31.03 14.16
C ARG A 106 -46.98 -31.65 13.60
N THR A 107 -48.14 -31.11 13.98
CA THR A 107 -49.47 -31.56 13.52
C THR A 107 -49.59 -31.72 12.00
N ARG A 108 -48.89 -30.90 11.20
CA ARG A 108 -48.83 -31.03 9.74
C ARG A 108 -48.08 -32.28 9.26
N HIS A 109 -46.95 -32.63 9.88
CA HIS A 109 -46.16 -33.81 9.52
C HIS A 109 -46.93 -35.08 9.86
N TRP A 110 -47.68 -35.07 10.97
CA TRP A 110 -48.58 -36.17 11.32
C TRP A 110 -49.71 -36.36 10.31
N LYS A 111 -50.25 -35.27 9.73
CA LYS A 111 -51.25 -35.35 8.64
C LYS A 111 -50.65 -35.91 7.34
N GLU A 112 -49.41 -35.53 7.02
CA GLU A 112 -48.67 -36.08 5.86
C GLU A 112 -48.31 -37.56 6.06
N MET A 113 -47.90 -37.95 7.27
CA MET A 113 -47.67 -39.36 7.61
C MET A 113 -48.97 -40.16 7.54
N SER A 114 -50.10 -39.58 8.00
CA SER A 114 -51.42 -40.24 7.96
C SER A 114 -51.95 -40.38 6.53
N SER A 115 -51.66 -39.43 5.62
CA SER A 115 -52.05 -39.54 4.22
C SER A 115 -51.24 -40.59 3.47
N VAL A 116 -49.95 -40.76 3.79
CA VAL A 116 -49.08 -41.78 3.21
C VAL A 116 -49.43 -43.18 3.72
N ALA A 117 -49.72 -43.31 5.01
CA ALA A 117 -50.10 -44.59 5.63
C ALA A 117 -51.57 -44.96 5.39
N SER A 118 -52.41 -44.04 4.88
CA SER A 118 -53.88 -44.18 4.76
C SER A 118 -54.61 -44.56 6.07
N ILE A 119 -53.94 -44.34 7.21
CA ILE A 119 -54.38 -44.63 8.58
C ILE A 119 -54.10 -43.37 9.41
N ASP A 120 -55.03 -43.01 10.30
CA ASP A 120 -54.84 -41.86 11.19
C ASP A 120 -53.76 -42.17 12.24
N LEU A 121 -52.58 -41.58 12.05
CA LEU A 121 -51.40 -41.70 12.93
C LEU A 121 -51.29 -40.55 13.93
N LEU A 122 -52.31 -39.69 14.03
CA LEU A 122 -52.31 -38.56 14.97
C LEU A 122 -52.22 -39.06 16.42
N PRO A 123 -51.20 -38.65 17.20
CA PRO A 123 -51.06 -39.09 18.58
C PRO A 123 -52.22 -38.56 19.43
N SER A 124 -52.95 -39.47 20.06
CA SER A 124 -54.04 -39.17 21.01
C SER A 124 -53.62 -39.59 22.43
N ALA A 125 -54.39 -39.24 23.47
CA ALA A 125 -54.02 -39.41 24.90
C ALA A 125 -53.81 -40.87 25.40
N GLY A 126 -53.58 -41.83 24.49
CA GLY A 126 -53.24 -43.20 24.79
C GLY A 126 -52.64 -43.94 23.59
N SER A 127 -52.02 -43.26 22.62
CA SER A 127 -51.22 -43.92 21.59
C SER A 127 -49.96 -44.51 22.26
N THR A 128 -49.64 -45.78 21.97
CA THR A 128 -48.43 -46.46 22.46
C THR A 128 -47.69 -47.14 21.30
N LEU A 129 -46.39 -47.39 21.44
CA LEU A 129 -45.60 -48.09 20.40
C LEU A 129 -46.19 -49.47 20.08
N ARG A 130 -46.76 -50.15 21.08
CA ARG A 130 -47.49 -51.41 20.88
C ARG A 130 -48.71 -51.27 19.95
N LYS A 131 -49.43 -50.14 19.99
CA LYS A 131 -50.55 -49.86 19.07
C LYS A 131 -50.06 -49.52 17.66
N LEU A 132 -48.88 -48.94 17.50
CA LEU A 132 -48.31 -48.69 16.17
C LEU A 132 -47.81 -49.98 15.51
N MET A 133 -47.34 -50.94 16.29
CA MET A 133 -46.97 -52.27 15.77
C MET A 133 -48.14 -53.05 15.18
N THR A 134 -49.38 -52.84 15.64
CA THR A 134 -50.54 -53.56 15.09
C THR A 134 -50.94 -53.09 13.69
N TYR A 135 -50.34 -52.01 13.18
CA TYR A 135 -50.68 -51.40 11.89
C TYR A 135 -49.73 -51.77 10.74
N ASP A 136 -48.83 -52.75 10.90
CA ASP A 136 -47.91 -53.26 9.86
C ASP A 136 -47.34 -52.16 8.92
N LEU A 137 -46.61 -51.20 9.52
CA LEU A 137 -46.07 -50.02 8.82
C LEU A 137 -44.79 -50.29 7.99
N ASP A 138 -44.30 -51.54 7.97
CA ASP A 138 -43.08 -51.96 7.30
C ASP A 138 -42.93 -51.47 5.84
N PRO A 139 -43.95 -51.57 4.95
CA PRO A 139 -43.81 -51.11 3.56
C PRO A 139 -43.73 -49.59 3.40
N HIS A 140 -44.10 -48.82 4.43
CA HIS A 140 -44.15 -47.36 4.38
C HIS A 140 -43.01 -46.69 5.19
N LEU A 141 -42.17 -47.46 5.88
CA LEU A 141 -41.09 -46.97 6.75
C LEU A 141 -40.16 -45.96 6.06
N GLU A 142 -39.71 -46.25 4.84
CA GLU A 142 -38.79 -45.37 4.10
C GLU A 142 -39.44 -44.00 3.82
N SER A 143 -40.72 -43.99 3.45
CA SER A 143 -41.46 -42.75 3.17
C SER A 143 -41.73 -41.93 4.44
N LEU A 144 -42.00 -42.59 5.56
CA LEU A 144 -42.18 -41.94 6.85
C LEU A 144 -40.85 -41.40 7.40
N GLU A 145 -39.75 -42.11 7.16
CA GLU A 145 -38.41 -41.65 7.54
C GLU A 145 -38.06 -40.35 6.82
N ILE A 146 -38.37 -40.21 5.52
CA ILE A 146 -38.16 -38.97 4.76
C ILE A 146 -38.93 -37.79 5.38
N ILE A 147 -40.19 -37.99 5.79
CA ILE A 147 -40.99 -36.94 6.45
C ILE A 147 -40.39 -36.56 7.80
N SER A 148 -39.96 -37.56 8.58
CA SER A 148 -39.31 -37.32 9.89
C SER A 148 -37.98 -36.56 9.75
N GLN A 149 -37.15 -36.90 8.75
CA GLN A 149 -35.91 -36.19 8.48
C GLN A 149 -36.19 -34.76 7.99
N GLY A 150 -37.19 -34.57 7.13
CA GLY A 150 -37.64 -33.26 6.68
C GLY A 150 -38.11 -32.36 7.83
N ALA A 151 -38.83 -32.92 8.80
CA ALA A 151 -39.25 -32.20 10.00
C ALA A 151 -38.07 -31.71 10.85
N THR A 152 -37.02 -32.54 10.96
CA THR A 152 -35.80 -32.22 11.70
C THR A 152 -35.07 -31.03 11.07
N HIS A 153 -34.84 -31.10 9.75
CA HIS A 153 -34.21 -30.02 9.00
C HIS A 153 -35.03 -28.73 9.01
N GLU A 154 -36.37 -28.82 8.97
CA GLU A 154 -37.20 -27.64 9.11
C GLU A 154 -37.06 -26.98 10.49
N GLN A 155 -37.03 -27.77 11.57
CA GLN A 155 -36.84 -27.22 12.91
C GLN A 155 -35.47 -26.56 13.06
N GLU A 156 -34.40 -27.19 12.57
CA GLU A 156 -33.05 -26.61 12.56
C GLU A 156 -33.05 -25.22 11.89
N LEU A 157 -33.66 -25.12 10.72
CA LEU A 157 -33.77 -23.86 9.97
C LEU A 157 -34.60 -22.82 10.72
N TYR A 158 -35.72 -23.22 11.33
CA TYR A 158 -36.55 -22.31 12.14
C TYR A 158 -35.81 -21.78 13.37
N GLU A 159 -35.04 -22.64 14.05
CA GLU A 159 -34.23 -22.22 15.19
C GLU A 159 -33.13 -21.23 14.78
N ILE A 160 -32.52 -21.41 13.61
CA ILE A 160 -31.55 -20.46 13.06
C ILE A 160 -32.21 -19.09 12.83
N ILE A 161 -33.39 -19.04 12.20
CA ILE A 161 -34.13 -17.78 11.95
C ILE A 161 -34.52 -17.12 13.27
N LYS A 162 -35.01 -17.89 14.24
CA LYS A 162 -35.41 -17.35 15.56
C LYS A 162 -34.21 -16.81 16.33
N LYS A 163 -33.06 -17.48 16.26
CA LYS A 163 -31.79 -16.99 16.82
C LYS A 163 -31.38 -15.67 16.18
N MET A 164 -31.46 -15.56 14.85
CA MET A 164 -31.18 -14.30 14.14
C MET A 164 -32.12 -13.18 14.60
N GLN A 165 -33.44 -13.39 14.58
CA GLN A 165 -34.41 -12.37 15.03
C GLN A 165 -34.15 -11.89 16.47
N ASN A 166 -33.83 -12.83 17.38
CA ASN A 166 -33.48 -12.49 18.75
C ASN A 166 -32.18 -11.67 18.86
N GLN A 167 -31.19 -11.96 18.02
CA GLN A 167 -29.96 -11.15 17.95
C GLN A 167 -30.30 -9.70 17.58
N TRP A 168 -31.12 -9.48 16.54
CA TRP A 168 -31.49 -8.14 16.07
C TRP A 168 -32.30 -7.31 17.09
N LEU A 169 -33.04 -7.96 17.99
CA LEU A 169 -33.72 -7.27 19.10
C LEU A 169 -32.75 -6.71 20.16
N THR A 170 -31.55 -7.29 20.26
CA THR A 170 -30.55 -6.92 21.29
C THR A 170 -29.50 -5.92 20.82
N ILE A 171 -29.31 -5.78 19.50
CA ILE A 171 -28.28 -4.90 18.94
C ILE A 171 -28.64 -3.43 19.22
N LYS A 172 -27.67 -2.70 19.77
CA LYS A 172 -27.70 -1.25 19.97
C LYS A 172 -26.56 -0.61 19.20
N LEU A 173 -26.76 0.63 18.75
CA LEU A 173 -25.70 1.42 18.16
C LEU A 173 -24.83 1.99 19.29
N GLU A 174 -23.52 1.84 19.16
CA GLU A 174 -22.54 2.41 20.09
C GLU A 174 -22.11 3.79 19.64
N ASN A 175 -21.89 4.68 20.61
CA ASN A 175 -21.67 6.09 20.38
C ASN A 175 -20.40 6.56 21.07
N GLU A 176 -19.62 7.37 20.36
CA GLU A 176 -18.46 8.06 20.89
C GLU A 176 -18.60 9.58 20.68
N LEU A 177 -17.97 10.38 21.53
CA LEU A 177 -17.92 11.83 21.32
C LEU A 177 -16.96 12.17 20.17
N TYR A 178 -17.37 13.08 19.30
CA TYR A 178 -16.54 13.57 18.20
C TYR A 178 -15.53 14.60 18.72
N GLY A 179 -14.32 14.14 19.04
CA GLY A 179 -13.24 14.99 19.55
C GLY A 179 -13.67 15.77 20.80
N ASN A 180 -13.45 17.09 20.80
CA ASN A 180 -13.84 17.99 21.90
C ASN A 180 -15.24 18.62 21.71
N THR A 181 -16.07 18.09 20.81
CA THR A 181 -17.37 18.70 20.48
C THR A 181 -18.53 18.08 21.27
N GLU A 182 -19.65 18.81 21.37
CA GLU A 182 -20.92 18.31 21.96
C GLU A 182 -21.61 17.23 21.11
N TRP A 183 -21.01 16.81 19.99
CA TRP A 183 -21.63 15.91 19.03
C TRP A 183 -21.08 14.50 19.19
N THR A 184 -21.96 13.53 18.99
CA THR A 184 -21.68 12.11 19.08
C THR A 184 -21.72 11.46 17.70
N VAL A 185 -20.83 10.48 17.53
CA VAL A 185 -20.64 9.67 16.33
C VAL A 185 -21.06 8.26 16.65
N PHE A 186 -21.83 7.63 15.77
CA PHE A 186 -22.04 6.20 15.85
C PHE A 186 -20.89 5.48 15.15
N THR A 187 -20.10 4.70 15.90
CA THR A 187 -18.89 4.01 15.39
C THR A 187 -19.19 2.60 14.89
N ASN A 188 -20.07 1.88 15.60
CA ASN A 188 -20.41 0.49 15.30
C ASN A 188 -21.33 0.29 14.07
N VAL A 189 -21.74 1.37 13.39
CA VAL A 189 -22.68 1.31 12.26
C VAL A 189 -22.15 0.44 11.11
N LYS A 190 -20.85 0.49 10.82
CA LYS A 190 -20.26 -0.32 9.73
C LYS A 190 -20.31 -1.82 10.01
N TYR A 191 -20.08 -2.21 11.25
CA TYR A 191 -20.17 -3.59 11.68
C TYR A 191 -21.63 -4.07 11.68
N VAL A 192 -22.58 -3.21 12.06
CA VAL A 192 -24.01 -3.53 11.95
C VAL A 192 -24.41 -3.72 10.47
N ILE A 193 -23.88 -2.91 9.55
CA ILE A 193 -24.10 -3.10 8.10
C ILE A 193 -23.49 -4.42 7.61
N SER A 194 -22.27 -4.78 8.03
CA SER A 194 -21.67 -6.08 7.63
C SER A 194 -22.46 -7.26 8.20
N LEU A 195 -22.94 -7.16 9.45
CA LEU A 195 -23.85 -8.15 10.03
C LEU A 195 -25.16 -8.25 9.23
N CYS A 196 -25.74 -7.12 8.80
CA CYS A 196 -26.91 -7.13 7.91
C CYS A 196 -26.61 -7.88 6.61
N GLU A 197 -25.45 -7.66 6.00
CA GLU A 197 -25.06 -8.33 4.74
C GLU A 197 -24.88 -9.84 4.92
N GLU A 198 -24.17 -10.26 5.97
CA GLU A 198 -24.01 -11.68 6.29
C GLU A 198 -25.35 -12.38 6.56
N ASP A 199 -26.23 -11.76 7.33
CA ASP A 199 -27.54 -12.35 7.63
C ASP A 199 -28.47 -12.33 6.41
N MET A 200 -28.35 -11.34 5.53
CA MET A 200 -29.05 -11.32 4.24
C MET A 200 -28.60 -12.47 3.33
N GLU A 201 -27.31 -12.77 3.26
CA GLU A 201 -26.78 -13.92 2.51
C GLU A 201 -27.26 -15.25 3.10
N LYS A 202 -27.23 -15.39 4.44
CA LYS A 202 -27.76 -16.57 5.12
C LYS A 202 -29.26 -16.75 4.83
N LEU A 203 -30.06 -15.68 4.91
CA LEU A 203 -31.48 -15.72 4.57
C LEU A 203 -31.73 -16.10 3.11
N LEU A 204 -30.88 -15.66 2.18
CA LEU A 204 -30.96 -16.09 0.77
C LEU A 204 -30.70 -17.59 0.61
N ILE A 205 -29.69 -18.14 1.27
CA ILE A 205 -29.39 -19.59 1.26
C ILE A 205 -30.57 -20.37 1.86
N ILE A 206 -31.07 -19.90 3.02
CA ILE A 206 -32.21 -20.46 3.75
C ILE A 206 -33.48 -20.45 2.87
N SER A 207 -33.76 -19.34 2.17
CA SER A 207 -34.93 -19.22 1.29
C SER A 207 -34.94 -20.17 0.09
N ARG A 208 -33.76 -20.64 -0.36
CA ARG A 208 -33.62 -21.61 -1.45
C ARG A 208 -33.88 -23.06 -1.01
N SER A 209 -33.92 -23.32 0.30
CA SER A 209 -34.20 -24.66 0.82
C SER A 209 -35.67 -25.05 0.61
N ALA A 210 -35.91 -26.32 0.29
CA ALA A 210 -37.27 -26.83 0.06
C ALA A 210 -38.12 -26.91 1.34
N PHE A 211 -37.47 -27.04 2.51
CA PHE A 211 -38.11 -27.27 3.81
C PHE A 211 -38.74 -26.01 4.44
N ILE A 212 -38.58 -24.84 3.81
CA ILE A 212 -38.95 -23.53 4.40
C ILE A 212 -40.30 -22.95 3.94
N ARG A 213 -40.96 -23.59 2.96
CA ARG A 213 -42.26 -23.16 2.42
C ARG A 213 -43.26 -22.60 3.46
N PRO A 214 -43.50 -23.22 4.63
CA PRO A 214 -44.48 -22.72 5.61
C PRO A 214 -44.08 -21.42 6.34
N HIS A 215 -42.81 -21.02 6.30
CA HIS A 215 -42.30 -19.81 6.96
C HIS A 215 -41.85 -18.72 5.97
N LYS A 216 -42.16 -18.88 4.69
CA LYS A 216 -41.71 -17.99 3.61
C LYS A 216 -42.11 -16.53 3.83
N ASP A 217 -43.36 -16.27 4.21
CA ASP A 217 -43.87 -14.91 4.42
C ASP A 217 -43.13 -14.17 5.55
N ASN A 218 -42.73 -14.89 6.59
CA ASN A 218 -41.97 -14.31 7.71
C ASN A 218 -40.54 -13.96 7.29
N ILE A 219 -39.93 -14.78 6.43
CA ILE A 219 -38.60 -14.53 5.86
C ILE A 219 -38.65 -13.34 4.91
N GLU A 220 -39.66 -13.27 4.04
CA GLU A 220 -39.81 -12.15 3.10
C GLU A 220 -40.01 -10.82 3.83
N LYS A 221 -40.76 -10.79 4.93
CA LYS A 221 -40.89 -9.60 5.78
C LYS A 221 -39.55 -9.24 6.43
N PHE A 222 -38.91 -10.20 7.10
CA PHE A 222 -37.63 -9.96 7.77
C PHE A 222 -36.52 -9.52 6.80
N GLN A 223 -36.51 -10.06 5.58
CA GLN A 223 -35.62 -9.64 4.52
C GLN A 223 -35.88 -8.20 4.08
N LYS A 224 -37.15 -7.79 3.91
CA LYS A 224 -37.50 -6.39 3.61
C LYS A 224 -37.07 -5.44 4.73
N ASP A 225 -37.25 -5.85 5.98
CA ASP A 225 -36.84 -5.08 7.14
C ASP A 225 -35.32 -4.85 7.14
N LEU A 226 -34.51 -5.89 6.90
CA LEU A 226 -33.04 -5.76 6.81
C LEU A 226 -32.59 -4.88 5.64
N VAL A 227 -33.28 -4.93 4.49
CA VAL A 227 -32.99 -4.03 3.35
C VAL A 227 -33.26 -2.58 3.71
N ASN A 228 -34.40 -2.29 4.34
CA ASN A 228 -34.75 -0.94 4.78
C ASN A 228 -33.75 -0.43 5.83
N LEU A 229 -33.35 -1.28 6.77
CA LEU A 229 -32.34 -0.99 7.79
C LEU A 229 -31.03 -0.56 7.13
N LYS A 230 -30.54 -1.36 6.17
CA LYS A 230 -29.31 -1.06 5.43
C LYS A 230 -29.38 0.29 4.72
N GLN A 231 -30.51 0.58 4.07
CA GLN A 231 -30.71 1.88 3.39
C GLN A 231 -30.68 3.06 4.37
N ILE A 232 -31.37 2.95 5.52
CA ILE A 232 -31.36 3.99 6.55
C ILE A 232 -29.95 4.22 7.09
N LEU A 233 -29.23 3.15 7.45
CA LEU A 233 -27.88 3.27 8.00
C LEU A 233 -26.88 3.83 6.98
N ASN A 234 -26.98 3.46 5.71
CA ASN A 234 -26.14 4.02 4.65
C ASN A 234 -26.39 5.52 4.46
N CYS A 235 -27.65 5.93 4.32
CA CYS A 235 -28.01 7.34 4.18
C CYS A 235 -27.60 8.16 5.41
N TYR A 236 -27.75 7.59 6.61
CA TYR A 236 -27.32 8.22 7.85
C TYR A 236 -25.79 8.35 7.94
N LEU A 237 -25.04 7.33 7.53
CA LEU A 237 -23.57 7.40 7.46
C LEU A 237 -23.09 8.50 6.52
N GLU A 238 -23.74 8.68 5.36
CA GLU A 238 -23.45 9.78 4.44
C GLU A 238 -23.73 11.15 5.07
N LEU A 239 -24.91 11.32 5.68
CA LEU A 239 -25.28 12.55 6.38
C LEU A 239 -24.29 12.85 7.51
N GLN A 240 -23.91 11.83 8.28
CA GLN A 240 -22.95 11.93 9.37
C GLN A 240 -21.60 12.42 8.86
N LYS A 241 -21.07 11.82 7.79
CA LYS A 241 -19.81 12.23 7.16
C LYS A 241 -19.87 13.68 6.66
N LYS A 242 -20.87 14.02 5.83
CA LYS A 242 -21.04 15.37 5.25
C LYS A 242 -21.16 16.46 6.32
N PHE A 243 -21.95 16.18 7.36
CA PHE A 243 -22.14 17.13 8.46
C PHE A 243 -20.86 17.37 9.25
N PHE A 244 -20.13 16.31 9.62
CA PHE A 244 -18.90 16.46 10.40
C PHE A 244 -17.76 17.09 9.61
N HIS A 245 -17.73 16.90 8.30
CA HIS A 245 -16.79 17.59 7.41
C HIS A 245 -17.01 19.12 7.41
N LEU A 246 -18.27 19.58 7.35
CA LEU A 246 -18.60 21.01 7.28
C LEU A 246 -18.72 21.70 8.64
N LEU A 247 -18.94 20.95 9.72
CA LEU A 247 -19.11 21.48 11.08
C LEU A 247 -17.99 22.46 11.51
N PRO A 248 -16.70 22.16 11.28
CA PRO A 248 -15.60 23.04 11.69
C PRO A 248 -15.63 24.40 10.95
N LEU A 249 -15.93 24.39 9.65
CA LEU A 249 -16.07 25.61 8.85
C LEU A 249 -17.19 26.51 9.39
N PHE A 250 -18.38 25.96 9.61
CA PHE A 250 -19.51 26.74 10.13
C PHE A 250 -19.30 27.26 11.56
N ALA A 251 -18.48 26.57 12.37
CA ALA A 251 -18.06 27.08 13.67
C ALA A 251 -17.16 28.32 13.52
N PHE A 252 -16.19 28.29 12.60
CA PHE A 252 -15.32 29.42 12.27
C PHE A 252 -16.10 30.63 11.74
N ILE A 253 -17.02 30.40 10.79
CA ILE A 253 -17.85 31.47 10.21
C ILE A 253 -18.69 32.15 11.29
N LYS A 254 -19.24 31.36 12.22
CA LYS A 254 -19.99 31.90 13.37
C LYS A 254 -19.09 32.77 14.26
N TYR A 255 -17.83 32.37 14.47
CA TYR A 255 -16.86 33.14 15.26
C TYR A 255 -16.53 34.49 14.61
N ASN A 256 -16.28 34.50 13.29
CA ASN A 256 -15.94 35.70 12.54
C ASN A 256 -17.15 36.55 12.09
N LYS A 257 -18.37 36.10 12.40
CA LYS A 257 -19.65 36.75 12.05
C LYS A 257 -19.83 37.00 10.54
N GLU A 258 -19.25 36.13 9.72
CA GLU A 258 -19.42 36.17 8.27
C GLU A 258 -20.73 35.45 7.88
N ARG A 259 -21.33 35.81 6.74
CA ARG A 259 -22.53 35.15 6.20
C ARG A 259 -22.18 34.44 4.91
N ILE A 260 -22.61 33.18 4.81
CA ILE A 260 -22.50 32.35 3.62
C ILE A 260 -23.89 31.88 3.20
N GLU A 261 -24.10 31.76 1.90
CA GLU A 261 -25.21 31.02 1.31
C GLU A 261 -25.26 29.58 1.87
N GLY A 262 -26.44 29.07 2.22
CA GLY A 262 -26.59 27.75 2.85
C GLY A 262 -26.46 27.70 4.38
N TRP A 263 -26.15 28.82 5.07
CA TRP A 263 -26.07 28.83 6.54
C TRP A 263 -27.37 28.41 7.23
N TYR A 264 -28.53 28.89 6.75
CA TYR A 264 -29.84 28.54 7.31
C TYR A 264 -30.19 27.06 7.09
N GLU A 265 -29.81 26.49 5.95
CA GLU A 265 -30.03 25.07 5.64
C GLU A 265 -29.18 24.19 6.56
N PHE A 266 -27.92 24.57 6.79
CA PHE A 266 -27.05 23.88 7.74
C PHE A 266 -27.63 23.89 9.17
N GLN A 267 -28.26 24.98 9.59
CA GLN A 267 -28.96 25.02 10.88
C GLN A 267 -30.15 24.06 10.96
N LYS A 268 -30.93 23.93 9.89
CA LYS A 268 -32.02 22.94 9.82
C LYS A 268 -31.49 21.52 9.97
N ILE A 269 -30.40 21.19 9.28
CA ILE A 269 -29.72 19.88 9.39
C ILE A 269 -29.19 19.66 10.81
N LYS A 270 -28.62 20.68 11.45
CA LYS A 270 -28.15 20.62 12.84
C LYS A 270 -29.27 20.26 13.82
N LEU A 271 -30.47 20.81 13.63
CA LEU A 271 -31.65 20.47 14.44
C LEU A 271 -32.12 19.04 14.20
N LEU A 272 -32.19 18.61 12.93
CA LEU A 272 -32.56 17.25 12.59
C LEU A 272 -31.57 16.23 13.16
N LYS A 273 -30.27 16.48 13.07
CA LYS A 273 -29.26 15.57 13.62
C LYS A 273 -29.42 15.38 15.13
N LYS A 274 -29.80 16.42 15.87
CA LYS A 274 -30.13 16.29 17.30
C LYS A 274 -31.35 15.41 17.54
N LYS A 275 -32.40 15.55 16.72
CA LYS A 275 -33.61 14.71 16.79
C LYS A 275 -33.28 13.24 16.50
N LEU A 276 -32.57 12.98 15.39
CA LEU A 276 -32.14 11.64 15.03
C LEU A 276 -31.25 11.03 16.12
N TYR A 277 -30.31 11.80 16.68
CA TYR A 277 -29.48 11.30 17.77
C TYR A 277 -30.31 10.85 18.98
N THR A 278 -31.30 11.65 19.40
CA THR A 278 -32.17 11.25 20.51
C THR A 278 -32.98 9.98 20.23
N GLU A 279 -33.42 9.80 18.98
CA GLU A 279 -34.17 8.61 18.56
C GLU A 279 -33.25 7.38 18.47
N PHE A 280 -32.10 7.46 17.79
CA PHE A 280 -31.16 6.35 17.64
C PHE A 280 -30.53 5.90 18.97
N ASN A 281 -30.36 6.80 19.92
CA ASN A 281 -29.68 6.52 21.19
C ASN A 281 -30.61 5.87 22.24
N THR A 282 -31.92 6.08 22.10
CA THR A 282 -32.93 5.48 22.99
C THR A 282 -33.49 4.16 22.45
N ALA A 283 -33.38 3.94 21.14
CA ALA A 283 -33.99 2.84 20.41
C ALA A 283 -33.05 1.63 20.19
N THR A 284 -33.61 0.42 20.18
CA THR A 284 -32.96 -0.73 19.55
C THR A 284 -33.04 -0.59 18.03
N VAL A 285 -32.14 -1.25 17.29
CA VAL A 285 -32.11 -1.20 15.81
C VAL A 285 -33.47 -1.54 15.19
N PHE A 286 -34.27 -2.39 15.85
CA PHE A 286 -35.60 -2.78 15.42
C PHE A 286 -36.68 -1.69 15.60
N TYR A 287 -36.52 -0.76 16.55
CA TYR A 287 -37.46 0.36 16.73
C TYR A 287 -37.27 1.44 15.66
N ILE A 288 -36.04 1.63 15.19
CA ILE A 288 -35.72 2.52 14.07
C ILE A 288 -36.44 2.08 12.79
N LEU A 289 -36.63 0.77 12.59
CA LEU A 289 -37.34 0.22 11.44
C LEU A 289 -38.83 0.56 11.40
N GLN A 290 -39.46 0.78 12.56
CA GLN A 290 -40.89 1.07 12.63
C GLN A 290 -41.22 2.52 12.22
N ASN A 291 -40.22 3.40 12.19
CA ASN A 291 -40.41 4.81 11.84
C ASN A 291 -40.11 5.05 10.35
N GLU A 292 -41.13 4.89 9.50
CA GLU A 292 -41.01 5.08 8.04
C GLU A 292 -40.59 6.51 7.62
N ASN A 293 -40.82 7.50 8.48
CA ASN A 293 -40.51 8.91 8.17
C ASN A 293 -39.00 9.22 8.23
N ILE A 294 -38.21 8.46 9.00
CA ILE A 294 -36.78 8.73 9.19
C ILE A 294 -36.02 8.67 7.86
N LEU A 295 -36.34 7.70 7.00
CA LEU A 295 -35.68 7.56 5.69
C LEU A 295 -35.98 8.77 4.79
N LYS A 296 -37.24 9.21 4.72
CA LYS A 296 -37.65 10.37 3.91
C LYS A 296 -37.00 11.65 4.41
N ASP A 297 -36.96 11.84 5.72
CA ASP A 297 -36.34 13.02 6.34
C ASP A 297 -34.83 13.06 6.05
N ILE A 298 -34.10 11.94 6.20
CA ILE A 298 -32.67 11.87 5.88
C ILE A 298 -32.43 12.17 4.39
N GLN A 299 -33.25 11.63 3.49
CA GLN A 299 -33.12 11.86 2.04
C GLN A 299 -33.34 13.33 1.66
N GLN A 300 -34.38 13.98 2.19
CA GLN A 300 -34.64 15.40 1.94
C GLN A 300 -33.48 16.28 2.43
N HIS A 301 -32.93 15.96 3.60
CA HIS A 301 -31.80 16.71 4.14
C HIS A 301 -30.49 16.43 3.40
N ASN A 302 -30.34 15.25 2.79
CA ASN A 302 -29.22 14.97 1.90
C ASN A 302 -29.23 15.87 0.64
N GLN A 303 -30.42 16.23 0.12
CA GLN A 303 -30.56 17.18 -0.99
C GLN A 303 -30.16 18.60 -0.60
N LEU A 304 -30.44 19.03 0.64
CA LEU A 304 -30.05 20.36 1.12
C LEU A 304 -28.54 20.57 1.17
N PHE A 305 -27.73 19.50 1.23
CA PHE A 305 -26.28 19.66 1.20
C PHE A 305 -25.77 20.21 -0.12
N GLU A 306 -26.46 20.02 -1.25
CA GLU A 306 -26.03 20.55 -2.57
C GLU A 306 -25.93 22.08 -2.54
N ASN A 307 -26.96 22.74 -2.04
CA ASN A 307 -26.99 24.19 -1.85
C ASN A 307 -25.91 24.67 -0.88
N ILE A 308 -25.69 23.92 0.21
CA ILE A 308 -24.65 24.23 1.19
C ILE A 308 -23.26 24.13 0.55
N TYR A 309 -22.99 23.08 -0.22
CA TYR A 309 -21.70 22.90 -0.90
C TYR A 309 -21.44 24.01 -1.92
N HIS A 310 -22.44 24.39 -2.72
CA HIS A 310 -22.32 25.52 -3.65
C HIS A 310 -21.99 26.84 -2.92
N GLY A 311 -22.66 27.12 -1.80
CA GLY A 311 -22.36 28.30 -0.96
C GLY A 311 -20.96 28.26 -0.36
N VAL A 312 -20.50 27.09 0.09
CA VAL A 312 -19.14 26.89 0.61
C VAL A 312 -18.08 27.07 -0.48
N GLU A 313 -18.30 26.58 -1.69
CA GLU A 313 -17.38 26.77 -2.83
C GLU A 313 -17.21 28.24 -3.19
N ASN A 314 -18.32 28.99 -3.29
CA ASN A 314 -18.29 30.43 -3.54
C ASN A 314 -17.46 31.17 -2.47
N TYR A 315 -17.66 30.82 -1.21
CA TYR A 315 -16.90 31.39 -0.11
C TYR A 315 -15.41 31.05 -0.19
N LEU A 316 -15.05 29.78 -0.42
CA LEU A 316 -13.65 29.36 -0.56
C LEU A 316 -12.97 30.07 -1.74
N ASN A 317 -13.68 30.26 -2.85
CA ASN A 317 -13.16 31.01 -4.00
C ASN A 317 -12.91 32.48 -3.66
N SER A 318 -13.84 33.14 -2.94
CA SER A 318 -13.61 34.50 -2.44
C SER A 318 -12.40 34.59 -1.51
N PHE A 319 -12.13 33.54 -0.74
CA PHE A 319 -10.98 33.48 0.16
C PHE A 319 -9.66 33.30 -0.62
N ARG A 320 -9.68 32.49 -1.69
CA ARG A 320 -8.55 32.33 -2.61
C ARG A 320 -8.20 33.63 -3.34
N GLU A 321 -9.19 34.46 -3.67
CA GLU A 321 -8.94 35.77 -4.29
C GLU A 321 -8.15 36.72 -3.38
N LYS A 322 -8.33 36.61 -2.06
CA LYS A 322 -7.59 37.43 -1.09
C LYS A 322 -6.10 37.06 -1.03
N PHE A 323 -5.73 35.79 -1.25
CA PHE A 323 -4.34 35.37 -1.24
C PHE A 323 -4.05 34.27 -2.26
N ALA A 324 -3.24 34.62 -3.28
CA ALA A 324 -3.07 33.80 -4.48
C ALA A 324 -2.48 32.40 -4.24
N ARG A 325 -1.68 32.19 -3.18
CA ARG A 325 -1.10 30.86 -2.89
C ARG A 325 -2.14 29.85 -2.39
N TYR A 326 -3.31 30.30 -1.92
CA TYR A 326 -4.40 29.40 -1.50
C TYR A 326 -5.06 28.64 -2.66
N TYR A 327 -4.81 29.03 -3.91
CA TYR A 327 -5.24 28.24 -5.08
C TYR A 327 -4.54 26.87 -5.15
N PHE A 328 -3.38 26.72 -4.51
CA PHE A 328 -2.63 25.45 -4.49
C PHE A 328 -3.10 24.49 -3.39
N LEU A 329 -3.98 24.94 -2.48
CA LEU A 329 -4.58 24.11 -1.45
C LEU A 329 -5.89 23.49 -1.94
N SER A 330 -6.17 22.27 -1.49
CA SER A 330 -7.45 21.60 -1.73
C SER A 330 -8.59 22.27 -0.94
N ASN A 331 -9.84 21.98 -1.28
CA ASN A 331 -10.99 22.49 -0.52
C ASN A 331 -10.97 21.96 0.92
N GLU A 332 -10.61 20.69 1.13
CA GLU A 332 -10.51 20.06 2.45
C GLU A 332 -9.43 20.73 3.31
N GLU A 333 -8.27 20.98 2.72
CA GLU A 333 -7.14 21.66 3.39
C GLU A 333 -7.49 23.10 3.79
N LEU A 334 -8.18 23.83 2.92
CA LEU A 334 -8.63 25.19 3.26
C LEU A 334 -9.62 25.17 4.42
N ILE A 335 -10.53 24.19 4.47
CA ILE A 335 -11.48 24.03 5.56
C ILE A 335 -10.76 23.72 6.88
N GLU A 336 -9.80 22.80 6.86
CA GLU A 336 -8.99 22.42 8.02
C GLU A 336 -8.12 23.58 8.51
N MET A 337 -7.54 24.35 7.58
CA MET A 337 -6.78 25.55 7.87
C MET A 337 -7.66 26.59 8.56
N LEU A 338 -8.85 26.88 8.02
CA LEU A 338 -9.78 27.83 8.64
C LEU A 338 -10.27 27.36 10.00
N SER A 339 -10.54 26.06 10.18
CA SER A 339 -11.11 25.56 11.43
C SER A 339 -10.13 25.54 12.60
N ASN A 340 -8.87 25.15 12.34
CA ASN A 340 -7.89 24.84 13.38
C ASN A 340 -6.82 25.94 13.55
N ALA A 341 -6.88 27.00 12.74
CA ALA A 341 -5.86 28.04 12.66
C ALA A 341 -5.53 28.80 13.95
N TYR A 342 -6.43 28.83 14.93
CA TYR A 342 -6.26 29.66 16.13
C TYR A 342 -5.82 28.89 17.38
N GLY A 343 -5.59 27.58 17.28
CA GLY A 343 -5.32 26.72 18.43
C GLY A 343 -3.99 25.98 18.40
N ASP A 344 -3.56 25.49 17.22
CA ASP A 344 -2.43 24.56 17.11
C ASP A 344 -1.32 25.08 16.18
N ASP A 345 -0.18 25.44 16.75
CA ASP A 345 1.03 25.87 16.01
C ASP A 345 1.50 24.83 14.99
N ASN A 346 1.30 23.54 15.29
CA ASN A 346 1.64 22.43 14.39
C ASN A 346 0.80 22.45 13.10
N VAL A 347 -0.47 22.82 13.21
CA VAL A 347 -1.39 22.89 12.07
C VAL A 347 -1.03 24.08 11.20
N LEU A 348 -0.73 25.23 11.80
CA LEU A 348 -0.22 26.40 11.07
C LEU A 348 1.07 26.05 10.33
N GLN A 349 2.02 25.40 11.00
CA GLN A 349 3.28 24.97 10.38
C GLN A 349 3.03 24.07 9.15
N TYR A 350 2.10 23.12 9.24
CA TYR A 350 1.73 22.23 8.13
C TYR A 350 1.21 23.00 6.90
N PHE A 351 0.39 24.03 7.08
CA PHE A 351 -0.11 24.81 5.93
C PHE A 351 0.94 25.76 5.35
N PHE A 352 1.88 26.25 6.17
CA PHE A 352 3.03 27.01 5.67
C PHE A 352 3.95 26.15 4.80
N THR A 353 4.22 24.89 5.18
CA THR A 353 5.06 23.99 4.36
C THR A 353 4.40 23.67 3.02
N LYS A 354 3.06 23.59 2.95
CA LYS A 354 2.32 23.41 1.70
C LYS A 354 2.29 24.66 0.83
N CYS A 355 2.03 25.84 1.39
CA CYS A 355 1.97 27.10 0.63
C CYS A 355 3.35 27.58 0.18
N PHE A 356 4.39 27.30 0.98
CA PHE A 356 5.78 27.66 0.71
C PHE A 356 6.64 26.41 0.73
N LYS A 357 6.94 25.91 -0.47
CA LYS A 357 7.64 24.64 -0.69
C LYS A 357 8.94 24.45 0.11
N CYS A 358 9.64 25.54 0.43
CA CYS A 358 10.95 25.49 1.07
C CYS A 358 10.94 25.80 2.57
N ILE A 359 9.77 26.09 3.17
CA ILE A 359 9.62 26.26 4.61
C ILE A 359 9.34 24.89 5.22
N ALA A 360 10.18 24.45 6.16
CA ALA A 360 9.98 23.20 6.90
C ALA A 360 9.45 23.46 8.31
N LYS A 361 9.98 24.46 9.02
CA LYS A 361 9.50 24.85 10.35
C LYS A 361 9.46 26.36 10.50
N LEU A 362 8.55 26.81 11.36
CA LEU A 362 8.44 28.20 11.79
C LEU A 362 9.08 28.35 13.17
N LYS A 363 9.77 29.47 13.38
CA LYS A 363 10.33 29.83 14.69
C LYS A 363 9.35 30.76 15.39
N ILE A 364 8.50 30.18 16.23
CA ILE A 364 7.46 30.90 16.96
C ILE A 364 7.99 31.23 18.37
N ARG A 365 7.88 32.49 18.78
CA ARG A 365 8.17 32.96 20.14
C ARG A 365 6.99 33.80 20.61
N GLU A 366 6.44 33.46 21.77
CA GLU A 366 5.34 34.22 22.40
C GLU A 366 4.12 34.47 21.47
N GLY A 367 3.84 33.55 20.53
CA GLY A 367 2.74 33.71 19.56
C GLY A 367 3.08 34.58 18.33
N ASN A 368 4.34 35.00 18.17
CA ASN A 368 4.84 35.71 17.00
C ASN A 368 5.81 34.83 16.20
N ILE A 369 5.77 34.95 14.87
CA ILE A 369 6.74 34.32 13.97
C ILE A 369 7.97 35.22 13.89
N THR A 370 9.11 34.69 14.33
CA THR A 370 10.40 35.40 14.39
C THR A 370 11.38 34.96 13.30
N GLY A 371 11.07 33.89 12.58
CA GLY A 371 11.89 33.38 11.50
C GLY A 371 11.39 32.06 10.94
N ILE A 372 12.08 31.59 9.90
CA ILE A 372 11.77 30.34 9.20
C ILE A 372 12.99 29.44 9.08
N MET A 373 12.76 28.14 9.03
CA MET A 373 13.79 27.14 8.81
C MET A 373 13.45 26.32 7.55
N SER A 374 14.44 26.13 6.69
CA SER A 374 14.33 25.25 5.52
C SER A 374 14.47 23.76 5.89
N ALA A 375 14.09 22.87 4.98
CA ALA A 375 14.23 21.43 5.16
C ALA A 375 15.69 20.97 5.39
N ASN A 376 16.65 21.73 4.86
CA ASN A 376 18.07 21.47 5.01
C ASN A 376 18.67 22.11 6.27
N GLY A 377 17.86 22.79 7.09
CA GLY A 377 18.31 23.40 8.35
C GLY A 377 18.90 24.81 8.22
N GLU A 378 18.71 25.49 7.08
CA GLU A 378 19.04 26.92 6.97
C GLU A 378 17.98 27.77 7.66
N PHE A 379 18.41 28.79 8.41
CA PHE A 379 17.54 29.68 9.15
C PHE A 379 17.55 31.09 8.57
N ILE A 380 16.37 31.67 8.43
CA ILE A 380 16.15 33.09 8.16
C ILE A 380 15.49 33.68 9.40
N ASP A 381 16.21 34.55 10.11
CA ASP A 381 15.61 35.38 11.16
C ASP A 381 15.00 36.63 10.51
N PHE A 382 13.76 36.95 10.91
CA PHE A 382 13.05 38.13 10.42
C PHE A 382 13.50 39.40 11.13
N ARG A 383 13.36 40.55 10.46
CA ARG A 383 13.66 41.86 11.07
C ARG A 383 12.52 42.29 11.98
N HIS A 384 11.29 42.06 11.55
CA HIS A 384 10.09 42.35 12.30
C HIS A 384 9.39 41.05 12.69
N GLU A 385 9.02 40.94 13.97
CA GLU A 385 8.21 39.82 14.44
C GLU A 385 6.80 39.93 13.86
N ILE A 386 6.29 38.84 13.31
CA ILE A 386 4.96 38.81 12.69
C ILE A 386 3.98 38.17 13.67
N PRO A 387 3.02 38.93 14.23
CA PRO A 387 2.04 38.36 15.14
C PRO A 387 1.10 37.40 14.41
N ILE A 388 0.75 36.29 15.06
CA ILE A 388 -0.29 35.38 14.58
C ILE A 388 -1.66 36.03 14.86
N HIS A 389 -2.12 36.89 13.95
CA HIS A 389 -3.40 37.59 14.05
C HIS A 389 -4.61 36.65 13.86
N LYS A 390 -5.81 37.14 14.22
CA LYS A 390 -7.09 36.51 13.79
C LYS A 390 -7.24 36.46 12.27
N ASN A 391 -6.61 37.35 11.52
CA ASN A 391 -6.63 37.29 10.06
C ASN A 391 -5.36 36.60 9.54
N LEU A 392 -5.46 35.31 9.22
CA LEU A 392 -4.34 34.51 8.69
C LEU A 392 -3.78 35.10 7.40
N ILE A 393 -4.60 35.77 6.60
CA ILE A 393 -4.12 36.35 5.33
C ILE A 393 -3.02 37.39 5.58
N ASP A 394 -3.14 38.19 6.64
CA ASP A 394 -2.15 39.22 6.96
C ASP A 394 -0.86 38.60 7.48
N THR A 395 -0.93 37.47 8.19
CA THR A 395 0.24 36.75 8.69
C THR A 395 1.01 36.11 7.53
N PHE A 396 0.33 35.43 6.62
CA PHE A 396 0.94 34.84 5.41
C PHE A 396 1.56 35.92 4.50
N ARG A 397 0.87 37.05 4.29
CA ARG A 397 1.41 38.19 3.52
C ARG A 397 2.59 38.86 4.22
N GLY A 398 2.56 38.97 5.55
CA GLY A 398 3.66 39.48 6.34
C GLY A 398 4.92 38.62 6.17
N VAL A 399 4.77 37.29 6.24
CA VAL A 399 5.86 36.34 6.06
C VAL A 399 6.43 36.43 4.65
N GLU A 400 5.59 36.49 3.61
CA GLU A 400 6.03 36.62 2.21
C GLU A 400 6.87 37.90 1.99
N LYS A 401 6.46 39.03 2.59
CA LYS A 401 7.19 40.30 2.50
C LYS A 401 8.55 40.25 3.21
N GLU A 402 8.60 39.72 4.44
CA GLU A 402 9.87 39.59 5.17
C GLU A 402 10.85 38.68 4.43
N ILE A 403 10.39 37.54 3.90
CA ILE A 403 11.25 36.64 3.11
C ILE A 403 11.85 37.39 1.90
N PHE A 404 11.02 38.13 1.17
CA PHE A 404 11.46 38.91 0.02
C PHE A 404 12.54 39.95 0.40
N GLU A 405 12.30 40.71 1.47
CA GLU A 405 13.22 41.76 1.93
C GLU A 405 14.54 41.17 2.44
N GLN A 406 14.52 40.10 3.23
CA GLN A 406 15.72 39.44 3.73
C GLN A 406 16.57 38.88 2.59
N MET A 407 15.93 38.20 1.63
CA MET A 407 16.65 37.64 0.47
C MET A 407 17.32 38.74 -0.36
N ARG A 408 16.61 39.85 -0.60
CA ARG A 408 17.17 40.98 -1.34
C ARG A 408 18.40 41.57 -0.65
N LEU A 409 18.31 41.79 0.65
CA LEU A 409 19.38 42.41 1.44
C LEU A 409 20.60 41.50 1.60
N GLN A 410 20.39 40.19 1.79
CA GLN A 410 21.51 39.26 1.85
C GLN A 410 22.24 39.11 0.51
N ILE A 411 21.51 39.06 -0.61
CA ILE A 411 22.14 39.02 -1.94
C ILE A 411 22.96 40.29 -2.19
N SER A 412 22.42 41.48 -1.88
CA SER A 412 23.16 42.74 -2.07
C SER A 412 24.40 42.83 -1.18
N ASN A 413 24.32 42.40 0.07
CA ASN A 413 25.46 42.45 0.99
C ASN A 413 26.55 41.46 0.59
N ASN A 414 26.17 40.20 0.29
CA ASN A 414 27.13 39.15 -0.07
C ASN A 414 27.83 39.44 -1.41
N SER A 415 27.16 40.14 -2.34
CA SER A 415 27.78 40.53 -3.62
C SER A 415 28.88 41.59 -3.48
N LYS A 416 28.90 42.33 -2.36
CA LYS A 416 29.90 43.35 -2.05
C LYS A 416 31.10 42.78 -1.26
N ASP A 417 30.99 41.55 -0.76
CA ASP A 417 32.05 40.90 0.02
C ASP A 417 33.14 40.25 -0.87
N ASN A 418 34.34 40.09 -0.30
CA ASN A 418 35.46 39.48 -1.00
C ASN A 418 35.27 37.97 -1.26
N ILE A 419 35.48 37.55 -2.51
CA ILE A 419 35.36 36.16 -3.01
C ILE A 419 36.16 35.16 -2.17
N ARG A 420 37.37 35.54 -1.73
CA ARG A 420 38.25 34.67 -0.93
C ARG A 420 37.82 34.50 0.53
N ASN A 421 36.75 35.16 0.98
CA ASN A 421 36.29 35.05 2.35
C ASN A 421 35.55 33.71 2.58
N LYS A 422 36.29 32.71 3.07
CA LYS A 422 35.78 31.37 3.36
C LYS A 422 34.65 31.33 4.41
N ARG A 423 34.50 32.39 5.22
CA ARG A 423 33.40 32.50 6.19
C ARG A 423 32.02 32.61 5.52
N MET A 424 31.97 33.06 4.25
CA MET A 424 30.71 33.21 3.52
C MET A 424 29.93 31.88 3.39
N PHE A 425 30.62 30.75 3.33
CA PHE A 425 29.99 29.42 3.17
C PHE A 425 29.46 28.82 4.48
N LEU A 426 29.82 29.41 5.63
CA LEU A 426 29.46 28.89 6.95
C LEU A 426 28.34 29.69 7.64
N SER A 427 28.20 30.99 7.33
CA SER A 427 27.30 31.89 8.07
C SER A 427 26.08 32.40 7.29
N TYR A 428 26.08 32.34 5.96
CA TYR A 428 25.03 32.95 5.13
C TYR A 428 24.09 31.93 4.49
N LEU A 429 22.93 32.40 4.02
CA LEU A 429 21.96 31.57 3.28
C LEU A 429 22.58 31.05 1.99
N GLY A 430 22.47 29.75 1.74
CA GLY A 430 23.10 29.09 0.60
C GLY A 430 22.67 29.66 -0.75
N GLN A 431 21.39 29.95 -0.92
CA GLN A 431 20.86 30.58 -2.13
C GLN A 431 21.42 31.99 -2.35
N ALA A 432 21.51 32.80 -1.29
CA ALA A 432 22.02 34.17 -1.40
C ALA A 432 23.51 34.19 -1.76
N VAL A 433 24.30 33.29 -1.16
CA VAL A 433 25.72 33.09 -1.50
C VAL A 433 25.88 32.69 -2.97
N TYR A 434 25.08 31.72 -3.43
CA TYR A 434 25.14 31.25 -4.82
C TYR A 434 24.88 32.38 -5.83
N ILE A 435 23.84 33.19 -5.62
CA ILE A 435 23.48 34.28 -6.55
C ILE A 435 24.50 35.41 -6.49
N ALA A 436 24.93 35.80 -5.29
CA ALA A 436 26.01 36.78 -5.14
C ALA A 436 27.28 36.32 -5.87
N PHE A 437 27.60 35.03 -5.78
CA PHE A 437 28.72 34.45 -6.49
C PHE A 437 28.55 34.50 -8.02
N GLN A 438 27.35 34.24 -8.54
CA GLN A 438 27.06 34.40 -9.98
C GLN A 438 27.26 35.84 -10.46
N VAL A 439 26.84 36.84 -9.68
CA VAL A 439 27.10 38.26 -9.99
C VAL A 439 28.60 38.52 -10.07
N ILE A 440 29.36 38.05 -9.08
CA ILE A 440 30.81 38.26 -9.05
C ILE A 440 31.52 37.55 -10.21
N LEU A 441 31.12 36.32 -10.55
CA LEU A 441 31.65 35.62 -11.72
C LEU A 441 31.39 36.39 -13.01
N THR A 442 30.17 36.92 -13.19
CA THR A 442 29.89 37.69 -14.41
C THR A 442 30.70 38.97 -14.51
N MET A 443 31.02 39.61 -13.38
CA MET A 443 31.96 40.73 -13.31
C MET A 443 33.39 40.30 -13.70
N MET A 444 33.85 39.14 -13.21
CA MET A 444 35.15 38.57 -13.59
C MET A 444 35.23 38.22 -15.07
N ALA A 445 34.17 37.64 -15.65
CA ALA A 445 34.10 37.35 -17.08
C ALA A 445 34.17 38.64 -17.92
N HIS A 446 33.53 39.71 -17.44
CA HIS A 446 33.59 41.02 -18.10
C HIS A 446 35.00 41.63 -18.06
N GLN A 447 35.73 41.45 -16.95
CA GLN A 447 37.14 41.84 -16.88
C GLN A 447 38.03 41.01 -17.82
N ALA A 448 37.72 39.72 -17.98
CA ALA A 448 38.46 38.83 -18.88
C ALA A 448 38.28 39.21 -20.37
N LEU A 449 37.12 39.73 -20.77
CA LEU A 449 36.90 40.30 -22.12
C LEU A 449 37.84 41.47 -22.41
N HIS A 450 38.20 42.25 -21.40
CA HIS A 450 39.16 43.36 -21.51
C HIS A 450 40.62 42.93 -21.31
N GLY A 451 40.91 41.63 -21.25
CA GLY A 451 42.26 41.07 -21.19
C GLY A 451 42.85 40.88 -19.79
N ASN A 452 42.09 41.12 -18.72
CA ASN A 452 42.55 40.84 -17.36
C ASN A 452 42.38 39.34 -17.03
N LEU A 453 43.50 38.64 -16.91
CA LEU A 453 43.54 37.23 -16.51
C LEU A 453 43.28 37.11 -15.00
N ASN A 454 42.17 36.48 -14.65
CA ASN A 454 41.86 36.13 -13.28
C ASN A 454 42.33 34.70 -12.95
N ASP A 455 42.87 34.52 -11.74
CA ASP A 455 43.34 33.25 -11.17
C ASP A 455 42.18 32.27 -10.84
N SER A 456 41.32 31.97 -11.81
CA SER A 456 40.17 31.07 -11.64
C SER A 456 40.60 29.64 -11.27
N ASP A 457 41.77 29.21 -11.74
CA ASP A 457 42.36 27.90 -11.41
C ASP A 457 42.78 27.78 -9.95
N LEU A 458 43.39 28.83 -9.40
CA LEU A 458 43.78 28.86 -7.98
C LEU A 458 42.54 28.83 -7.08
N LEU A 459 41.50 29.58 -7.43
CA LEU A 459 40.22 29.56 -6.70
C LEU A 459 39.59 28.16 -6.73
N LEU A 460 39.60 27.48 -7.89
CA LEU A 460 39.08 26.13 -8.00
C LEU A 460 39.86 25.15 -7.10
N GLN A 461 41.19 25.26 -7.08
CA GLN A 461 42.05 24.43 -6.21
C GLN A 461 41.79 24.71 -4.73
N GLU A 462 41.62 25.98 -4.34
CA GLU A 462 41.32 26.35 -2.96
C GLU A 462 39.97 25.80 -2.48
N TYR A 463 38.92 25.90 -3.30
CA TYR A 463 37.59 25.40 -2.92
C TYR A 463 37.47 23.87 -2.97
N THR A 464 38.13 23.22 -3.93
CA THR A 464 38.19 21.74 -3.95
C THR A 464 38.98 21.19 -2.77
N ALA A 465 40.07 21.86 -2.36
CA ALA A 465 40.79 21.51 -1.14
C ALA A 465 39.92 21.69 0.13
N LEU A 466 39.08 22.73 0.17
CA LEU A 466 38.14 22.94 1.28
C LEU A 466 37.09 21.84 1.39
N MET A 467 36.59 21.32 0.26
CA MET A 467 35.61 20.22 0.24
C MET A 467 36.13 18.93 0.88
N LEU A 468 37.44 18.68 0.80
CA LEU A 468 38.11 17.53 1.42
C LEU A 468 38.35 17.69 2.93
N GLY A 469 38.06 18.89 3.49
CA GLY A 469 38.17 19.17 4.92
C GLY A 469 37.09 18.45 5.75
N LYS A 470 37.45 17.98 6.96
CA LYS A 470 36.57 17.15 7.81
C LYS A 470 35.47 17.94 8.55
N ASP A 471 35.53 19.26 8.60
CA ASP A 471 34.73 20.09 9.52
C ASP A 471 33.48 20.74 8.88
N LEU A 472 33.05 20.30 7.70
CA LEU A 472 31.92 20.91 6.98
C LEU A 472 30.59 20.22 7.28
N SER A 473 29.57 21.02 7.63
CA SER A 473 28.17 20.58 7.72
C SER A 473 27.64 20.11 6.34
N ASN A 474 26.60 19.28 6.34
CA ASN A 474 25.99 18.84 5.07
C ASN A 474 25.47 20.01 4.21
N THR A 475 24.96 21.08 4.83
CA THR A 475 24.51 22.29 4.12
C THR A 475 25.66 23.04 3.45
N SER A 476 26.74 23.28 4.19
CA SER A 476 27.94 23.95 3.64
C SER A 476 28.58 23.15 2.50
N LYS A 477 28.57 21.81 2.57
CA LYS A 477 29.00 20.95 1.46
C LYS A 477 28.14 21.14 0.21
N ILE A 478 26.81 21.26 0.35
CA ILE A 478 25.92 21.49 -0.80
C ILE A 478 26.20 22.86 -1.43
N ILE A 479 26.37 23.90 -0.61
CA ILE A 479 26.66 25.26 -1.08
C ILE A 479 27.99 25.29 -1.84
N LEU A 480 29.05 24.71 -1.24
CA LEU A 480 30.37 24.64 -1.87
C LEU A 480 30.33 23.84 -3.19
N LYS A 481 29.61 22.72 -3.25
CA LYS A 481 29.42 21.97 -4.49
C LYS A 481 28.80 22.84 -5.59
N ASN A 482 27.75 23.60 -5.29
CA ASN A 482 27.11 24.49 -6.28
C ASN A 482 28.05 25.57 -6.80
N VAL A 483 28.86 26.13 -5.90
CA VAL A 483 29.85 27.16 -6.21
C VAL A 483 30.95 26.58 -7.10
N ILE A 484 31.45 25.37 -6.79
CA ILE A 484 32.43 24.65 -7.61
C ILE A 484 31.87 24.34 -9.01
N ILE A 485 30.63 23.84 -9.10
CA ILE A 485 29.96 23.58 -10.38
C ILE A 485 29.89 24.85 -11.24
N SER A 486 29.54 25.97 -10.62
CA SER A 486 29.46 27.27 -11.30
C SER A 486 30.82 27.82 -11.72
N LEU A 487 31.85 27.60 -10.90
CA LEU A 487 33.24 27.96 -11.21
C LEU A 487 33.78 27.20 -12.42
N ILE A 488 33.53 25.89 -12.48
CA ILE A 488 34.00 25.06 -13.60
C ILE A 488 33.38 25.57 -14.91
N HIS A 489 32.07 25.82 -14.89
CA HIS A 489 31.35 26.39 -16.03
C HIS A 489 31.92 27.75 -16.46
N HIS A 490 32.15 28.64 -15.50
CA HIS A 490 32.75 29.95 -15.76
C HIS A 490 34.19 29.84 -16.30
N LYS A 491 34.98 28.89 -15.81
CA LYS A 491 36.34 28.62 -16.30
C LYS A 491 36.31 28.18 -17.77
N ASP A 492 35.43 27.24 -18.15
CA ASP A 492 35.33 26.82 -19.56
C ASP A 492 34.99 28.02 -20.44
N TYR A 493 34.10 28.87 -19.95
CA TYR A 493 33.65 30.04 -20.66
C TYR A 493 34.75 31.08 -20.87
N ILE A 494 35.56 31.38 -19.84
CA ILE A 494 36.75 32.22 -20.01
C ILE A 494 37.71 31.60 -21.04
N GLY A 495 37.89 30.27 -20.99
CA GLY A 495 38.68 29.55 -21.99
C GLY A 495 38.14 29.76 -23.41
N GLU A 496 36.82 29.66 -23.61
CA GLU A 496 36.17 29.93 -24.91
C GLU A 496 36.37 31.38 -25.36
N ILE A 497 36.24 32.36 -24.45
CA ILE A 497 36.47 33.79 -24.72
C ILE A 497 37.89 34.01 -25.21
N MET A 498 38.88 33.42 -24.54
CA MET A 498 40.29 33.59 -24.89
C MET A 498 40.66 32.88 -26.19
N MET A 499 40.16 31.66 -26.41
CA MET A 499 40.45 30.93 -27.65
C MET A 499 39.84 31.60 -28.89
N LYS A 500 38.66 32.20 -28.75
CA LYS A 500 37.89 32.78 -29.87
C LYS A 500 37.98 34.30 -29.97
N ASN A 501 38.70 34.98 -29.06
CA ASN A 501 38.78 36.44 -28.96
C ASN A 501 37.40 37.12 -29.05
N ILE A 502 36.49 36.67 -28.19
CA ILE A 502 35.08 37.09 -28.17
C ILE A 502 34.98 38.55 -27.70
N THR A 503 34.12 39.33 -28.35
CA THR A 503 33.77 40.72 -28.02
C THR A 503 32.38 40.82 -27.36
N ASP A 504 32.06 41.99 -26.78
CA ASP A 504 30.79 42.22 -26.09
C ASP A 504 29.54 42.02 -26.96
N ASN A 505 29.65 42.17 -28.28
CA ASN A 505 28.53 42.04 -29.21
C ASN A 505 28.39 40.63 -29.79
N ASP A 506 29.30 39.72 -29.47
CA ASP A 506 29.27 38.38 -30.03
C ASP A 506 28.13 37.56 -29.43
N PHE A 507 27.48 36.78 -30.29
CA PHE A 507 26.36 35.93 -29.90
C PHE A 507 26.75 34.96 -28.77
N SER A 508 27.97 34.44 -28.78
CA SER A 508 28.46 33.57 -27.71
C SER A 508 28.46 34.24 -26.33
N TRP A 509 28.71 35.56 -26.25
CA TRP A 509 28.61 36.33 -25.01
C TRP A 509 27.17 36.72 -24.66
N LEU A 510 26.39 37.13 -25.66
CA LEU A 510 24.99 37.54 -25.47
C LEU A 510 24.08 36.35 -25.08
N SER A 511 24.35 35.17 -25.60
CA SER A 511 23.57 33.95 -25.36
C SER A 511 23.64 33.42 -23.91
N ARG A 512 24.56 33.92 -23.08
CA ARG A 512 24.76 33.43 -21.71
C ARG A 512 23.86 34.15 -20.71
N ILE A 513 23.46 33.44 -19.66
CA ILE A 513 22.74 34.04 -18.54
C ILE A 513 23.73 34.81 -17.66
N LYS A 514 23.52 36.12 -17.54
CA LYS A 514 24.39 37.03 -16.77
C LYS A 514 23.59 37.70 -15.66
N TYR A 515 24.20 37.87 -14.50
CA TYR A 515 23.59 38.42 -13.30
C TYR A 515 24.23 39.78 -12.98
N TYR A 516 23.44 40.84 -12.98
CA TYR A 516 23.90 42.19 -12.66
C TYR A 516 23.23 42.68 -11.38
N LEU A 517 23.95 43.50 -10.62
CA LEU A 517 23.39 44.20 -9.45
C LEU A 517 23.24 45.69 -9.81
N GLU A 518 22.00 46.15 -9.94
CA GLU A 518 21.64 47.53 -10.25
C GLU A 518 20.73 48.08 -9.15
N ASN A 519 21.13 49.16 -8.47
CA ASN A 519 20.36 49.78 -7.38
C ASN A 519 19.90 48.79 -6.27
N ASP A 520 20.81 47.91 -5.84
CA ASP A 520 20.54 46.80 -4.90
C ASP A 520 19.39 45.87 -5.36
N LYS A 521 19.13 45.80 -6.67
CA LYS A 521 18.26 44.82 -7.32
C LYS A 521 19.09 43.94 -8.25
N CYS A 522 18.84 42.65 -8.23
CA CYS A 522 19.51 41.68 -9.09
C CYS A 522 18.70 41.54 -10.38
N MET A 523 19.37 41.79 -11.51
CA MET A 523 18.80 41.73 -12.85
C MET A 523 19.52 40.64 -13.64
N LEU A 524 18.77 39.74 -14.25
CA LEU A 524 19.31 38.78 -15.21
C LEU A 524 19.29 39.38 -16.61
N ARG A 525 20.39 39.29 -17.36
CA ARG A 525 20.47 39.68 -18.77
C ARG A 525 20.81 38.48 -19.65
N VAL A 526 20.02 38.28 -20.70
CA VAL A 526 20.18 37.21 -21.70
C VAL A 526 19.77 37.77 -23.05
N LEU A 527 20.58 37.53 -24.09
CA LEU A 527 20.40 38.14 -25.40
C LEU A 527 20.27 39.67 -25.25
N ASP A 528 19.15 40.24 -25.69
CA ASP A 528 18.90 41.69 -25.69
C ASP A 528 17.87 42.12 -24.63
N PHE A 529 17.50 41.24 -23.69
CA PHE A 529 16.49 41.55 -22.67
C PHE A 529 16.98 41.31 -21.24
N SER A 530 16.36 42.04 -20.30
CA SER A 530 16.61 41.95 -18.87
C SER A 530 15.36 41.48 -18.11
N ILE A 531 15.55 40.62 -17.11
CA ILE A 531 14.50 40.09 -16.24
C ILE A 531 14.89 40.38 -14.79
N SER A 532 13.97 40.92 -13.99
CA SER A 532 14.18 41.08 -12.54
C SER A 532 14.18 39.74 -11.82
N TYR A 533 15.13 39.51 -10.92
CA TYR A 533 15.13 38.34 -10.04
C TYR A 533 13.92 38.36 -9.08
N GLY A 534 13.27 37.22 -8.86
CA GLY A 534 12.01 37.11 -8.10
C GLY A 534 12.12 37.02 -6.58
N TYR A 535 13.31 36.76 -6.03
CA TYR A 535 13.56 36.70 -4.58
C TYR A 535 12.74 35.68 -3.79
N GLU A 536 12.13 34.70 -4.45
CA GLU A 536 11.52 33.54 -3.77
C GLU A 536 12.61 32.72 -3.05
N PHE A 537 12.33 32.28 -1.82
CA PHE A 537 13.27 31.48 -1.04
C PHE A 537 13.17 29.99 -1.38
N PHE A 538 14.30 29.40 -1.78
CA PHE A 538 14.43 27.99 -2.14
C PHE A 538 15.30 27.16 -1.16
N GLY A 539 15.99 27.82 -0.23
CA GLY A 539 17.00 27.19 0.63
C GLY A 539 18.23 26.69 -0.13
N SER A 540 19.04 25.82 0.49
CA SER A 540 20.17 25.14 -0.19
C SER A 540 19.65 24.11 -1.18
N PHE A 541 19.58 24.47 -2.46
CA PHE A 541 19.29 23.53 -3.53
C PHE A 541 20.57 22.89 -4.06
N SER A 542 20.46 21.78 -4.81
CA SER A 542 21.57 21.25 -5.61
C SER A 542 21.46 21.78 -7.05
N CYS A 543 22.54 22.36 -7.55
CA CYS A 543 22.64 22.85 -8.91
C CYS A 543 22.82 21.67 -9.88
N ASN A 544 22.15 21.74 -11.03
CA ASN A 544 22.42 20.80 -12.12
C ASN A 544 23.66 21.27 -12.90
N VAL A 545 24.46 20.32 -13.35
CA VAL A 545 25.61 20.62 -14.21
C VAL A 545 25.13 21.22 -15.52
N SER A 546 25.65 22.40 -15.86
CA SER A 546 25.34 23.07 -17.13
C SER A 546 26.11 22.40 -18.26
N THR A 547 25.37 21.94 -19.26
CA THR A 547 25.88 21.41 -20.53
C THR A 547 25.40 22.30 -21.68
N PHE A 548 26.06 22.16 -22.83
CA PHE A 548 25.67 22.87 -24.04
C PHE A 548 24.20 22.68 -24.45
N TYR A 549 23.66 21.47 -24.28
CA TYR A 549 22.25 21.18 -24.55
C TYR A 549 21.31 21.90 -23.59
N THR A 550 21.62 21.89 -22.30
CA THR A 550 20.80 22.58 -21.28
C THR A 550 20.80 24.09 -21.47
N GLU A 551 21.93 24.68 -21.88
CA GLU A 551 22.01 26.12 -22.12
C GLU A 551 21.17 26.56 -23.30
N ARG A 552 21.24 25.82 -24.42
CA ARG A 552 20.39 26.07 -25.59
C ARG A 552 18.90 25.99 -25.25
N ALA A 553 18.52 25.01 -24.42
CA ALA A 553 17.15 24.89 -23.92
C ALA A 553 16.77 26.11 -23.06
N ASN A 554 17.63 26.49 -22.11
CA ASN A 554 17.43 27.64 -21.24
C ASN A 554 17.22 28.95 -22.01
N ILE A 555 18.06 29.24 -22.99
CA ILE A 555 17.95 30.43 -23.84
C ILE A 555 16.64 30.43 -24.63
N SER A 556 16.27 29.27 -25.19
CA SER A 556 15.04 29.13 -25.98
C SER A 556 13.79 29.35 -25.13
N ILE A 557 13.79 28.85 -23.88
CA ILE A 557 12.71 29.06 -22.91
C ILE A 557 12.63 30.55 -22.51
N LEU A 558 13.76 31.17 -22.17
CA LEU A 558 13.78 32.59 -21.77
C LEU A 558 13.38 33.53 -22.92
N ASN A 559 13.73 33.19 -24.15
CA ASN A 559 13.28 33.94 -25.32
C ASN A 559 11.76 33.79 -25.54
N ALA A 560 11.20 32.58 -25.36
CA ALA A 560 9.74 32.39 -25.38
C ALA A 560 9.04 33.22 -24.29
N TYR A 561 9.59 33.18 -23.06
CA TYR A 561 9.11 33.96 -21.93
C TYR A 561 9.10 35.47 -22.21
N ASN A 562 10.17 36.00 -22.83
CA ASN A 562 10.23 37.42 -23.20
C ASN A 562 9.11 37.79 -24.20
N LEU A 563 8.85 36.92 -25.17
CA LEU A 563 7.82 37.09 -26.20
C LEU A 563 6.38 36.79 -25.72
N ASN A 564 6.17 36.49 -24.44
CA ASN A 564 4.89 36.04 -23.88
C ASN A 564 4.35 34.74 -24.53
N TYR A 565 5.24 33.89 -25.02
CA TYR A 565 4.92 32.54 -25.48
C TYR A 565 5.18 31.52 -24.37
N ASN A 566 4.47 30.40 -24.45
CA ASN A 566 4.72 29.22 -23.63
C ASN A 566 5.76 28.32 -24.32
N SER A 567 6.33 27.35 -23.61
CA SER A 567 7.30 26.42 -24.20
C SER A 567 6.96 24.96 -23.94
N VAL A 568 7.31 24.10 -24.92
CA VAL A 568 7.18 22.65 -24.83
C VAL A 568 8.55 22.02 -25.05
N VAL A 569 9.03 21.28 -24.04
CA VAL A 569 10.26 20.47 -24.14
C VAL A 569 9.88 19.03 -24.41
N HIS A 570 10.28 18.50 -25.57
CA HIS A 570 10.03 17.12 -25.98
C HIS A 570 11.33 16.31 -26.09
N GLY A 571 11.25 14.99 -25.99
CA GLY A 571 12.42 14.10 -25.99
C GLY A 571 12.18 12.78 -25.28
N LYS A 572 13.24 11.99 -25.03
CA LYS A 572 13.11 10.77 -24.21
C LYS A 572 12.87 11.13 -22.74
N ALA A 573 12.16 10.29 -21.98
CA ALA A 573 11.81 10.57 -20.58
C ALA A 573 13.02 10.81 -19.66
N THR A 574 14.15 10.20 -19.99
CA THR A 574 15.38 10.20 -19.18
C THR A 574 16.26 11.43 -19.35
N VAL A 575 15.82 12.43 -20.12
CA VAL A 575 16.64 13.60 -20.50
C VAL A 575 16.54 14.76 -19.49
N GLY A 576 15.78 14.61 -18.41
CA GLY A 576 15.70 15.60 -17.33
C GLY A 576 14.91 16.87 -17.69
N LYS A 577 13.88 16.76 -18.53
CA LYS A 577 13.10 17.90 -19.06
C LYS A 577 12.45 18.75 -17.97
N THR A 578 11.86 18.10 -16.98
CA THR A 578 11.23 18.77 -15.83
C THR A 578 12.25 19.51 -14.97
N GLU A 579 13.46 18.96 -14.86
CA GLU A 579 14.54 19.59 -14.11
C GLU A 579 15.01 20.88 -14.77
N ILE A 580 14.93 21.00 -16.10
CA ILE A 580 15.28 22.24 -16.82
C ILE A 580 14.37 23.38 -16.38
N PHE A 581 13.05 23.19 -16.39
CA PHE A 581 12.10 24.21 -15.92
C PHE A 581 12.30 24.54 -14.44
N ARG A 582 12.51 23.51 -13.60
CA ARG A 582 12.75 23.70 -12.17
C ARG A 582 14.01 24.52 -11.90
N GLN A 583 15.12 24.19 -12.55
CA GLN A 583 16.40 24.88 -12.37
C GLN A 583 16.34 26.30 -12.92
N LEU A 584 15.65 26.53 -14.05
CA LEU A 584 15.39 27.88 -14.57
C LEU A 584 14.55 28.73 -13.61
N GLY A 585 13.51 28.16 -13.01
CA GLY A 585 12.71 28.85 -11.98
C GLY A 585 13.59 29.29 -10.80
N ILE A 586 14.46 28.39 -10.30
CA ILE A 586 15.42 28.72 -9.24
C ILE A 586 16.40 29.81 -9.69
N ALA A 587 16.92 29.74 -10.91
CA ALA A 587 17.85 30.71 -11.47
C ALA A 587 17.22 32.12 -11.59
N LEU A 588 15.91 32.20 -11.87
CA LEU A 588 15.14 33.45 -11.91
C LEU A 588 14.61 33.90 -10.55
N GLY A 589 14.65 33.05 -9.52
CA GLY A 589 14.06 33.38 -8.22
C GLY A 589 12.54 33.27 -8.20
N VAL A 590 11.95 32.46 -9.08
CA VAL A 590 10.49 32.30 -9.26
C VAL A 590 10.08 30.87 -8.96
N ASN A 591 9.04 30.70 -8.14
CA ASN A 591 8.55 29.38 -7.80
C ASN A 591 8.02 28.66 -9.05
N CYS A 592 8.60 27.50 -9.36
CA CYS A 592 8.15 26.63 -10.45
C CYS A 592 7.38 25.44 -9.89
N ILE A 593 6.05 25.48 -10.03
CA ILE A 593 5.13 24.43 -9.61
C ILE A 593 5.09 23.38 -10.71
N ILE A 594 5.40 22.12 -10.37
CA ILE A 594 5.36 21.03 -11.35
C ILE A 594 4.13 20.19 -11.09
N LEU A 595 3.19 20.23 -12.02
CA LEU A 595 1.99 19.39 -12.01
C LEU A 595 2.20 18.22 -12.94
N SER A 596 1.95 17.02 -12.42
CA SER A 596 2.04 15.84 -13.26
C SER A 596 0.67 15.52 -13.84
N CYS A 597 0.61 15.47 -15.15
CA CYS A 597 -0.62 15.20 -15.86
C CYS A 597 -0.90 13.70 -15.84
N SER A 598 -2.11 13.33 -15.43
CA SER A 598 -2.63 11.97 -15.48
C SER A 598 -4.03 11.99 -16.09
N LYS A 599 -4.51 10.84 -16.58
CA LYS A 599 -5.87 10.70 -17.10
C LYS A 599 -6.95 11.00 -16.05
N ILE A 600 -6.62 10.87 -14.76
CA ILE A 600 -7.51 11.09 -13.62
C ILE A 600 -7.70 12.59 -13.34
N LEU A 601 -6.82 13.44 -13.86
CA LEU A 601 -6.78 14.85 -13.53
C LEU A 601 -7.94 15.61 -14.22
N SER A 602 -8.82 16.20 -13.40
CA SER A 602 -10.00 16.95 -13.87
C SER A 602 -9.67 18.38 -14.30
N PHE A 603 -10.45 18.93 -15.24
CA PHE A 603 -10.24 20.28 -15.74
C PHE A 603 -10.32 21.34 -14.62
N ASN A 604 -11.24 21.22 -13.67
CA ASN A 604 -11.40 22.15 -12.55
C ASN A 604 -10.10 22.33 -11.74
N ILE A 605 -9.28 21.29 -11.64
CA ILE A 605 -7.97 21.35 -10.98
C ILE A 605 -6.97 22.10 -11.84
N LEU A 606 -6.88 21.77 -13.13
CA LEU A 606 -6.01 22.49 -14.06
C LEU A 606 -6.33 23.99 -14.06
N GLU A 607 -7.61 24.34 -14.13
CA GLU A 607 -8.08 25.72 -14.04
C GLU A 607 -7.62 26.38 -12.73
N ARG A 608 -7.87 25.73 -11.58
CA ARG A 608 -7.48 26.25 -10.27
C ARG A 608 -5.98 26.56 -10.19
N PHE A 609 -5.15 25.64 -10.67
CA PHE A 609 -3.70 25.83 -10.66
C PHE A 609 -3.23 26.88 -11.67
N LEU A 610 -3.79 26.93 -12.88
CA LEU A 610 -3.42 27.93 -13.89
C LEU A 610 -3.79 29.35 -13.44
N VAL A 611 -5.01 29.54 -12.91
CA VAL A 611 -5.45 30.82 -12.33
C VAL A 611 -4.61 31.18 -11.10
N GLY A 612 -4.35 30.20 -10.23
CA GLY A 612 -3.50 30.36 -9.05
C GLY A 612 -2.09 30.82 -9.39
N SER A 613 -1.45 30.15 -10.36
CA SER A 613 -0.10 30.50 -10.83
C SER A 613 -0.06 31.86 -11.51
N SER A 614 -1.11 32.25 -12.26
CA SER A 614 -1.20 33.59 -12.84
C SER A 614 -1.31 34.68 -11.76
N LYS A 615 -2.07 34.46 -10.69
CA LYS A 615 -2.24 35.44 -9.60
C LYS A 615 -1.03 35.47 -8.64
N ALA A 616 -0.39 34.34 -8.40
CA ALA A 616 0.78 34.21 -7.54
C ALA A 616 2.10 34.56 -8.25
N ILE A 617 2.05 34.82 -9.56
CA ILE A 617 3.22 35.00 -10.44
C ILE A 617 4.21 33.83 -10.27
N ALA A 618 3.67 32.62 -10.25
CA ALA A 618 4.43 31.38 -10.23
C ALA A 618 4.54 30.81 -11.64
N TRP A 619 5.68 30.20 -11.95
CA TRP A 619 5.81 29.37 -13.14
C TRP A 619 5.11 28.04 -12.91
N ILE A 620 4.50 27.50 -13.95
CA ILE A 620 3.86 26.19 -13.89
C ILE A 620 4.42 25.29 -14.99
N CYS A 621 4.84 24.09 -14.61
CA CYS A 621 5.32 23.06 -15.50
C CYS A 621 4.29 21.93 -15.53
N LEU A 622 3.60 21.77 -16.65
CA LEU A 622 2.72 20.63 -16.90
C LEU A 622 3.58 19.48 -17.42
N ASP A 623 3.75 18.47 -16.59
CA ASP A 623 4.58 17.30 -16.88
C ASP A 623 3.76 16.22 -17.59
N ASP A 624 4.30 15.66 -18.68
CA ASP A 624 3.66 14.63 -19.52
C ASP A 624 2.29 15.00 -20.08
N VAL A 625 2.18 16.17 -20.72
CA VAL A 625 0.91 16.75 -21.23
C VAL A 625 0.14 15.81 -22.17
N ASN A 626 0.83 14.91 -22.87
CA ASN A 626 0.21 13.95 -23.80
C ASN A 626 -0.73 12.94 -23.10
N THR A 627 -0.66 12.79 -21.77
CA THR A 627 -1.55 11.87 -21.03
C THR A 627 -2.94 12.47 -20.79
N LEU A 628 -3.11 13.78 -20.98
CA LEU A 628 -4.41 14.44 -20.82
C LEU A 628 -5.35 14.11 -21.98
N THR A 629 -6.64 14.08 -21.67
CA THR A 629 -7.68 13.94 -22.70
C THR A 629 -7.73 15.18 -23.60
N CYS A 630 -8.10 14.99 -24.87
CA CYS A 630 -8.22 16.09 -25.84
C CYS A 630 -9.17 17.20 -25.36
N SER A 631 -10.24 16.86 -24.64
CA SER A 631 -11.19 17.82 -24.06
C SER A 631 -10.55 18.75 -23.02
N ASN A 632 -9.74 18.18 -22.12
CA ASN A 632 -9.09 18.95 -21.07
C ASN A 632 -8.01 19.86 -21.67
N LEU A 633 -7.31 19.39 -22.70
CA LEU A 633 -6.32 20.19 -23.43
C LEU A 633 -6.95 21.37 -24.18
N SER A 634 -8.10 21.19 -24.83
CA SER A 634 -8.79 22.29 -25.52
C SER A 634 -9.26 23.35 -24.54
N MET A 635 -9.88 22.95 -23.42
CA MET A 635 -10.34 23.91 -22.41
C MET A 635 -9.16 24.64 -21.74
N ALA A 636 -8.06 23.92 -21.45
CA ALA A 636 -6.85 24.53 -20.91
C ALA A 636 -6.22 25.53 -21.90
N SER A 637 -6.27 25.25 -23.20
CA SER A 637 -5.81 26.17 -24.24
C SER A 637 -6.54 27.50 -24.19
N ASP A 638 -7.86 27.46 -24.10
CA ASP A 638 -8.69 28.66 -24.13
C ASP A 638 -8.45 29.51 -22.87
N LEU A 639 -8.34 28.86 -21.71
CA LEU A 639 -8.00 29.51 -20.46
C LEU A 639 -6.59 30.14 -20.47
N LEU A 640 -5.58 29.44 -21.01
CA LEU A 640 -4.23 29.99 -21.15
C LEU A 640 -4.22 31.23 -22.05
N ASN A 641 -4.95 31.18 -23.17
CA ASN A 641 -5.07 32.32 -24.07
C ASN A 641 -5.74 33.51 -23.38
N TYR A 642 -6.79 33.26 -22.59
CA TYR A 642 -7.46 34.28 -21.78
C TYR A 642 -6.51 34.91 -20.75
N LEU A 643 -5.81 34.10 -19.95
CA LEU A 643 -4.89 34.59 -18.91
C LEU A 643 -3.73 35.41 -19.49
N LEU A 644 -3.17 34.97 -20.62
CA LEU A 644 -2.07 35.68 -21.28
C LEU A 644 -2.53 37.01 -21.92
N ASN A 645 -3.74 37.06 -22.48
CA ASN A 645 -4.29 38.27 -23.10
C ASN A 645 -4.61 39.34 -22.05
N ASN A 646 -5.10 38.93 -20.88
CA ASN A 646 -5.59 39.85 -19.85
C ASN A 646 -4.49 40.46 -18.98
N LYS A 647 -3.20 40.31 -19.34
CA LYS A 647 -2.02 40.89 -18.68
C LYS A 647 -2.28 41.23 -17.21
N VAL A 648 -2.44 40.19 -16.38
CA VAL A 648 -2.60 40.38 -14.93
C VAL A 648 -1.23 40.78 -14.37
N THR A 649 -0.82 42.03 -14.59
CA THR A 649 0.36 42.61 -13.96
C THR A 649 -0.06 43.11 -12.59
N THR A 650 0.23 42.35 -11.54
CA THR A 650 0.20 42.90 -10.18
C THR A 650 1.35 43.89 -10.05
N SER A 651 1.07 45.02 -9.40
CA SER A 651 1.82 46.26 -9.45
C SER A 651 3.22 46.26 -8.79
N SER A 652 3.70 45.13 -8.28
CA SER A 652 4.93 45.07 -7.47
C SER A 652 6.13 44.37 -8.12
N THR A 653 5.95 43.59 -9.19
CA THR A 653 7.07 42.88 -9.87
C THR A 653 6.90 42.83 -11.38
N GLU A 654 8.00 42.92 -12.14
CA GLU A 654 8.03 42.85 -13.62
C GLU A 654 7.95 41.40 -14.15
N ILE A 655 7.65 40.43 -13.28
CA ILE A 655 7.67 39.00 -13.61
C ILE A 655 6.34 38.59 -14.25
N LYS A 656 6.44 37.83 -15.34
CA LYS A 656 5.31 37.40 -16.15
C LYS A 656 4.89 35.99 -15.78
N PHE A 657 3.61 35.70 -15.95
CA PHE A 657 3.09 34.33 -15.91
C PHE A 657 3.65 33.51 -17.07
N PHE A 658 4.06 32.27 -16.80
CA PHE A 658 4.66 31.38 -17.79
C PHE A 658 4.27 29.92 -17.57
N VAL A 659 3.93 29.24 -18.67
CA VAL A 659 3.62 27.82 -18.67
C VAL A 659 4.66 27.04 -19.48
N GLY A 660 5.38 26.16 -18.78
CA GLY A 660 6.24 25.15 -19.36
C GLY A 660 5.51 23.82 -19.49
N MET A 661 5.80 23.06 -20.54
CA MET A 661 5.20 21.76 -20.79
C MET A 661 6.28 20.75 -21.15
N THR A 662 6.10 19.50 -20.72
CA THR A 662 6.97 18.39 -21.14
C THR A 662 6.18 17.33 -21.89
N SER A 663 6.84 16.68 -22.85
CA SER A 663 6.29 15.56 -23.61
C SER A 663 7.34 14.46 -23.76
N ASN A 664 6.96 13.21 -23.54
CA ASN A 664 7.83 12.03 -23.69
C ASN A 664 7.95 11.50 -25.12
N THR A 665 7.27 12.10 -26.09
CA THR A 665 7.44 11.75 -27.49
C THR A 665 8.68 12.42 -28.08
N THR A 666 9.43 11.69 -28.90
CA THR A 666 10.62 12.21 -29.62
C THR A 666 10.23 13.15 -30.75
N LEU A 667 9.03 12.96 -31.29
CA LEU A 667 8.36 13.84 -32.24
C LEU A 667 6.95 14.08 -31.70
N ILE A 668 6.59 15.33 -31.47
CA ILE A 668 5.17 15.68 -31.33
C ILE A 668 4.64 15.69 -32.76
N ASP A 669 3.95 14.64 -33.15
CA ASP A 669 3.24 14.69 -34.43
C ASP A 669 2.26 15.85 -34.40
N LYS A 670 2.13 16.53 -35.54
CA LYS A 670 1.13 17.60 -35.74
C LYS A 670 -0.32 17.07 -35.59
N ALA A 671 -0.55 15.85 -35.13
CA ALA A 671 -1.87 15.31 -34.82
C ALA A 671 -2.27 15.44 -33.32
N ASP A 672 -1.32 15.40 -32.38
CA ASP A 672 -1.66 15.08 -30.96
C ASP A 672 -2.09 16.27 -30.09
N LEU A 673 -1.77 17.51 -30.51
CA LEU A 673 -2.12 18.73 -29.77
C LEU A 673 -3.16 19.53 -30.54
N PRO A 674 -4.22 20.05 -29.89
CA PRO A 674 -5.20 20.92 -30.54
C PRO A 674 -4.54 22.10 -31.26
N ALA A 675 -5.07 22.48 -32.42
CA ALA A 675 -4.49 23.55 -33.24
C ALA A 675 -4.44 24.91 -32.50
N SER A 676 -5.45 25.21 -31.68
CA SER A 676 -5.53 26.40 -30.83
C SER A 676 -4.38 26.50 -29.81
N PHE A 677 -3.92 25.35 -29.31
CA PHE A 677 -2.84 25.26 -28.33
C PHE A 677 -1.48 25.60 -28.96
N ARG A 678 -1.30 25.28 -30.26
CA ARG A 678 -0.01 25.43 -30.97
C ARG A 678 0.36 26.85 -31.32
N CYS A 679 -0.62 27.73 -31.52
CA CYS A 679 -0.37 29.09 -32.01
C CYS A 679 0.49 29.94 -31.04
N ARG A 680 0.67 29.50 -29.77
CA ARG A 680 1.48 30.20 -28.77
C ARG A 680 2.52 29.33 -28.04
N LEU A 681 2.96 28.25 -28.66
CA LEU A 681 3.95 27.34 -28.08
C LEU A 681 5.26 27.31 -28.87
N ARG A 682 6.38 27.45 -28.17
CA ARG A 682 7.73 27.22 -28.72
C ARG A 682 8.19 25.81 -28.41
N ASN A 683 8.45 25.01 -29.44
CA ASN A 683 8.91 23.64 -29.30
C ASN A 683 10.44 23.57 -29.16
N ILE A 684 10.91 22.77 -28.21
CA ILE A 684 12.32 22.56 -27.90
C ILE A 684 12.59 21.06 -27.82
N GLY A 685 13.46 20.53 -28.68
CA GLY A 685 13.81 19.11 -28.72
C GLY A 685 15.07 18.81 -27.91
N MET A 686 14.95 17.95 -26.90
CA MET A 686 16.05 17.45 -26.09
C MET A 686 16.30 15.97 -26.41
N ILE A 687 17.27 15.70 -27.28
CA ILE A 687 17.48 14.37 -27.88
C ILE A 687 18.49 13.51 -27.10
N SER A 688 19.60 14.12 -26.64
CA SER A 688 20.72 13.42 -26.01
C SER A 688 21.29 14.19 -24.81
N ILE A 689 21.96 13.46 -23.91
CA ILE A 689 22.68 13.98 -22.75
C ILE A 689 24.16 13.64 -22.90
N ASP A 690 25.03 14.52 -22.41
CA ASP A 690 26.47 14.26 -22.30
C ASP A 690 26.82 13.65 -20.94
N PHE A 691 26.97 12.32 -20.86
CA PHE A 691 27.34 11.63 -19.62
C PHE A 691 28.78 11.90 -19.19
N GLY A 692 29.68 12.15 -20.15
CA GLY A 692 31.08 12.48 -19.88
C GLY A 692 31.19 13.78 -19.09
N ARG A 693 30.62 14.87 -19.62
CA ARG A 693 30.67 16.17 -18.92
C ARG A 693 29.97 16.14 -17.56
N LEU A 694 28.83 15.47 -17.47
CA LEU A 694 28.10 15.33 -16.21
C LEU A 694 28.92 14.60 -15.13
N SER A 695 29.57 13.49 -15.50
CA SER A 695 30.39 12.72 -14.57
C SER A 695 31.67 13.46 -14.18
N GLU A 696 32.33 14.14 -15.12
CA GLU A 696 33.53 14.96 -14.88
C GLU A 696 33.27 16.04 -13.82
N VAL A 697 32.31 16.92 -14.07
CA VAL A 697 32.00 18.06 -13.19
C VAL A 697 31.53 17.57 -11.81
N SER A 698 30.75 16.49 -11.78
CA SER A 698 30.29 15.90 -10.52
C SER A 698 31.42 15.33 -9.69
N LEU A 699 32.37 14.61 -10.30
CA LEU A 699 33.54 14.05 -9.60
C LEU A 699 34.48 15.15 -9.07
N ILE A 700 34.70 16.21 -9.85
CA ILE A 700 35.47 17.38 -9.39
C ILE A 700 34.78 18.03 -8.18
N SER A 701 33.45 18.12 -8.19
CA SER A 701 32.68 18.67 -7.06
C SER A 701 32.80 17.85 -5.76
N ILE A 702 33.15 16.56 -5.87
CA ILE A 702 33.43 15.68 -4.72
C ILE A 702 34.87 15.88 -4.22
N GLY A 703 35.79 16.33 -5.08
CA GLY A 703 37.20 16.59 -4.77
C GLY A 703 38.19 15.65 -5.47
N PHE A 704 37.74 14.91 -6.49
CA PHE A 704 38.59 14.01 -7.27
C PHE A 704 39.56 14.80 -8.16
N LYS A 705 40.82 14.36 -8.21
CA LYS A 705 41.87 14.97 -9.04
C LYS A 705 41.90 14.37 -10.45
N GLU A 706 41.66 13.07 -10.60
CA GLU A 706 41.72 12.36 -11.90
C GLU A 706 40.35 12.28 -12.61
N ALA A 707 39.45 13.22 -12.32
CA ALA A 707 38.05 13.20 -12.79
C ALA A 707 37.89 13.13 -14.32
N ILE A 708 38.81 13.74 -15.09
CA ILE A 708 38.77 13.73 -16.56
C ILE A 708 39.03 12.32 -17.10
N ALA A 709 40.04 11.62 -16.58
CA ALA A 709 40.34 10.26 -16.99
C ALA A 709 39.21 9.29 -16.60
N ILE A 710 38.68 9.43 -15.39
CA ILE A 710 37.58 8.60 -14.89
C ILE A 710 36.30 8.81 -15.72
N SER A 711 35.91 10.06 -15.97
CA SER A 711 34.67 10.39 -16.69
C SER A 711 34.67 9.85 -18.12
N SER A 712 35.81 9.87 -18.81
CA SER A 712 35.95 9.27 -20.15
C SER A 712 35.65 7.77 -20.13
N ARG A 713 36.16 7.04 -19.12
CA ARG A 713 35.92 5.59 -18.95
C ARG A 713 34.48 5.29 -18.55
N VAL A 714 33.90 6.10 -17.67
CA VAL A 714 32.47 6.01 -17.31
C VAL A 714 31.60 6.21 -18.55
N ASN A 715 31.90 7.23 -19.37
CA ASN A 715 31.17 7.47 -20.61
C ASN A 715 31.25 6.28 -21.58
N CYS A 716 32.44 5.69 -21.74
CA CYS A 716 32.61 4.48 -22.53
C CYS A 716 31.73 3.32 -22.03
N ILE A 717 31.65 3.10 -20.72
CA ILE A 717 30.79 2.04 -20.13
C ILE A 717 29.32 2.26 -20.46
N PHE A 718 28.81 3.48 -20.25
CA PHE A 718 27.41 3.81 -20.53
C PHE A 718 27.05 3.70 -22.01
N HIS A 719 28.01 3.87 -22.92
CA HIS A 719 27.81 3.65 -24.36
C HIS A 719 27.94 2.18 -24.78
N LEU A 720 28.79 1.39 -24.12
CA LEU A 720 29.05 0.00 -24.47
C LEU A 720 28.02 -0.97 -23.87
N MET A 721 27.60 -0.76 -22.62
CA MET A 721 26.67 -1.66 -21.91
C MET A 721 25.36 -1.95 -22.65
N PRO A 722 24.65 -0.95 -23.22
CA PRO A 722 23.40 -1.21 -23.93
C PRO A 722 23.56 -2.13 -25.14
N ASN A 723 24.76 -2.17 -25.73
CA ASN A 723 25.04 -2.96 -26.94
C ASN A 723 25.60 -4.36 -26.64
N ILE A 724 26.20 -4.56 -25.45
CA ILE A 724 26.91 -5.80 -25.11
C ILE A 724 26.07 -6.73 -24.23
N LEU A 725 25.24 -6.18 -23.34
CA LEU A 725 24.39 -6.98 -22.48
C LEU A 725 23.23 -7.57 -23.29
N LEU A 726 22.81 -8.79 -22.94
CA LEU A 726 21.70 -9.47 -23.61
C LEU A 726 20.42 -8.62 -23.51
N GLU A 727 19.54 -8.68 -24.55
CA GLU A 727 18.34 -7.85 -24.76
C GLU A 727 17.27 -7.98 -23.65
N LYS A 728 17.60 -7.59 -22.42
CA LYS A 728 16.68 -7.35 -21.31
C LYS A 728 16.55 -5.84 -21.10
N PRO A 729 15.41 -5.35 -20.56
CA PRO A 729 15.16 -3.93 -20.42
C PRO A 729 15.96 -3.36 -19.23
N TYR A 730 17.28 -3.24 -19.38
CA TYR A 730 18.15 -2.59 -18.42
C TYR A 730 18.07 -1.07 -18.54
N ASP A 731 18.11 -0.38 -17.39
CA ASP A 731 18.14 1.07 -17.35
C ASP A 731 19.57 1.61 -17.40
N PHE A 732 19.93 2.30 -18.48
CA PHE A 732 21.17 3.07 -18.60
C PHE A 732 20.89 4.58 -18.67
N SER A 733 19.95 5.06 -17.86
CA SER A 733 19.55 6.48 -17.79
C SER A 733 20.50 7.36 -16.96
N ILE A 734 20.27 8.69 -17.02
CA ILE A 734 20.91 9.67 -16.14
C ILE A 734 20.66 9.39 -14.66
N ASN A 735 19.54 8.75 -14.29
CA ASN A 735 19.24 8.43 -12.91
C ASN A 735 20.19 7.38 -12.35
N LEU A 736 20.58 6.39 -13.18
CA LEU A 736 21.62 5.44 -12.83
C LEU A 736 22.95 6.16 -12.58
N LEU A 737 23.36 7.04 -13.50
CA LEU A 737 24.60 7.82 -13.34
C LEU A 737 24.58 8.66 -12.04
N LYS A 738 23.49 9.38 -11.77
CA LYS A 738 23.32 10.15 -10.53
C LYS A 738 23.41 9.24 -9.29
N SER A 739 22.85 8.04 -9.34
CA SER A 739 22.93 7.07 -8.23
C SER A 739 24.35 6.59 -7.97
N ILE A 740 25.13 6.34 -9.03
CA ILE A 740 26.56 6.00 -8.94
C ILE A 740 27.34 7.16 -8.31
N LEU A 741 27.15 8.38 -8.81
CA LEU A 741 27.86 9.56 -8.30
C LEU A 741 27.53 9.86 -6.83
N ARG A 742 26.26 9.70 -6.42
CA ARG A 742 25.85 9.80 -5.00
C ARG A 742 26.50 8.71 -4.14
N ARG A 743 26.70 7.51 -4.69
CA ARG A 743 27.40 6.43 -4.01
C ARG A 743 28.89 6.76 -3.86
N CYS A 744 29.53 7.29 -4.91
CA CYS A 744 30.90 7.78 -4.87
C CYS A 744 31.06 8.82 -3.75
N ASP A 745 30.13 9.78 -3.63
CA ASP A 745 30.16 10.80 -2.57
C ASP A 745 30.12 10.22 -1.14
N LYS A 746 29.43 9.08 -0.95
CA LYS A 746 29.37 8.37 0.34
C LYS A 746 30.63 7.53 0.63
N ILE A 747 31.30 7.02 -0.40
CA ILE A 747 32.50 6.15 -0.27
C ILE A 747 33.78 6.99 -0.24
N ALA A 748 33.82 8.12 -0.95
CA ALA A 748 34.93 9.07 -1.04
C ALA A 748 35.55 9.58 0.28
N PRO A 749 34.83 9.72 1.43
CA PRO A 749 35.48 10.14 2.68
C PRO A 749 36.50 9.14 3.24
N ILE A 750 36.68 7.96 2.62
CA ILE A 750 37.73 7.01 2.98
C ILE A 750 39.04 7.45 2.32
N PRO A 751 40.10 7.77 3.08
CA PRO A 751 41.42 8.08 2.52
C PRO A 751 42.01 6.78 1.95
N SER A 752 41.64 6.46 0.72
CA SER A 752 42.23 5.38 -0.07
C SER A 752 42.92 6.01 -1.26
N ASN A 753 44.15 5.58 -1.54
CA ASN A 753 45.04 6.19 -2.52
C ASN A 753 44.62 5.96 -3.99
N GLU A 754 43.42 5.42 -4.25
CA GLU A 754 42.96 5.03 -5.59
C GLU A 754 41.53 5.52 -5.85
N GLU A 755 41.39 6.77 -6.32
CA GLU A 755 40.11 7.37 -6.76
C GLU A 755 39.34 6.46 -7.74
N MET A 756 40.07 5.79 -8.63
CA MET A 756 39.54 4.82 -9.59
C MET A 756 38.78 3.67 -8.89
N SER A 757 39.33 3.12 -7.80
CA SER A 757 38.76 1.96 -7.10
C SER A 757 37.41 2.28 -6.47
N VAL A 758 37.25 3.50 -5.94
CA VAL A 758 36.00 4.01 -5.34
C VAL A 758 34.88 4.06 -6.38
N VAL A 759 35.21 4.51 -7.60
CA VAL A 759 34.23 4.60 -8.69
C VAL A 759 33.85 3.21 -9.19
N VAL A 760 34.82 2.29 -9.30
CA VAL A 760 34.54 0.89 -9.66
C VAL A 760 33.65 0.22 -8.60
N GLU A 761 33.92 0.41 -7.31
CA GLU A 761 33.10 -0.12 -6.22
C GLU A 761 31.66 0.43 -6.30
N ALA A 762 31.50 1.73 -6.55
CA ALA A 762 30.19 2.35 -6.70
C ALA A 762 29.41 1.82 -7.92
N ILE A 763 30.08 1.62 -9.05
CA ILE A 763 29.49 1.05 -10.27
C ILE A 763 29.07 -0.41 -10.03
N GLN A 764 29.91 -1.21 -9.39
CA GLN A 764 29.59 -2.60 -9.06
C GLN A 764 28.37 -2.70 -8.14
N GLN A 765 28.35 -1.93 -7.04
CA GLN A 765 27.25 -1.99 -6.06
C GLN A 765 25.89 -1.54 -6.63
N THR A 766 25.89 -0.69 -7.65
CA THR A 766 24.64 -0.16 -8.25
C THR A 766 24.14 -1.02 -9.41
N ILE A 767 25.04 -1.44 -10.31
CA ILE A 767 24.67 -2.16 -11.53
C ILE A 767 24.57 -3.67 -11.29
N GLN A 768 25.49 -4.27 -10.53
CA GLN A 768 25.52 -5.73 -10.34
C GLN A 768 24.22 -6.33 -9.77
N PRO A 769 23.49 -5.69 -8.83
CA PRO A 769 22.18 -6.17 -8.38
C PRO A 769 21.13 -6.30 -9.49
N MET A 770 21.22 -5.43 -10.50
CA MET A 770 20.30 -5.35 -11.63
C MET A 770 20.58 -6.41 -12.69
N LEU A 771 21.74 -7.05 -12.67
CA LEU A 771 22.13 -8.01 -13.70
C LEU A 771 21.70 -9.44 -13.35
N THR A 772 21.54 -10.24 -14.40
CA THR A 772 21.39 -11.70 -14.30
C THR A 772 22.74 -12.35 -14.00
N GLU A 773 22.78 -13.63 -13.61
CA GLU A 773 24.05 -14.29 -13.34
C GLU A 773 24.97 -14.34 -14.58
N SER A 774 24.41 -14.52 -15.78
CA SER A 774 25.17 -14.52 -17.04
C SER A 774 25.71 -13.13 -17.36
N ASP A 775 24.85 -12.12 -17.31
CA ASP A 775 25.21 -10.75 -17.65
C ASP A 775 26.17 -10.14 -16.62
N ALA A 776 26.07 -10.55 -15.34
CA ALA A 776 27.01 -10.16 -14.29
C ALA A 776 28.45 -10.59 -14.64
N SER A 777 28.64 -11.79 -15.21
CA SER A 777 29.97 -12.26 -15.61
C SER A 777 30.55 -11.47 -16.81
N ILE A 778 29.70 -11.08 -17.77
CA ILE A 778 30.09 -10.23 -18.90
C ILE A 778 30.47 -8.84 -18.38
N PHE A 779 29.67 -8.30 -17.48
CA PHE A 779 29.89 -7.00 -16.86
C PHE A 779 31.20 -6.96 -16.05
N THR A 780 31.52 -7.99 -15.26
CA THR A 780 32.79 -8.04 -14.54
C THR A 780 33.99 -8.00 -15.49
N ASN A 781 33.92 -8.74 -16.61
CA ASN A 781 34.97 -8.73 -17.63
C ASN A 781 35.10 -7.36 -18.31
N LEU A 782 33.97 -6.69 -18.59
CA LEU A 782 33.96 -5.33 -19.15
C LEU A 782 34.59 -4.31 -18.19
N LEU A 783 34.28 -4.40 -16.89
CA LEU A 783 34.88 -3.54 -15.88
C LEU A 783 36.40 -3.75 -15.79
N GLU A 784 36.85 -4.99 -15.78
CA GLU A 784 38.28 -5.32 -15.77
C GLU A 784 39.00 -4.76 -17.00
N ASN A 785 38.41 -4.88 -18.18
CA ASN A 785 38.99 -4.35 -19.43
C ASN A 785 39.09 -2.81 -19.46
N ILE A 786 38.11 -2.10 -18.91
CA ILE A 786 38.04 -0.63 -18.99
C ILE A 786 38.82 0.04 -17.86
N PHE A 787 38.78 -0.53 -16.65
CA PHE A 787 39.38 0.08 -15.46
C PHE A 787 40.67 -0.59 -15.01
N GLY A 788 40.97 -1.83 -15.43
CA GLY A 788 42.19 -2.55 -15.04
C GLY A 788 42.26 -2.98 -13.57
N CYS A 789 41.22 -2.70 -12.79
CA CYS A 789 41.15 -2.95 -11.36
C CYS A 789 39.80 -3.57 -10.99
N PHE A 790 39.84 -4.60 -10.14
CA PHE A 790 38.65 -5.22 -9.57
C PHE A 790 38.66 -5.07 -8.04
N SER A 791 37.66 -4.38 -7.49
CA SER A 791 37.43 -4.33 -6.05
C SER A 791 36.59 -5.54 -5.61
N LYS A 792 37.05 -6.33 -4.63
CA LYS A 792 36.17 -7.28 -3.95
C LYS A 792 35.17 -6.50 -3.09
N LEU A 793 33.88 -6.65 -3.38
CA LEU A 793 32.80 -6.08 -2.57
C LEU A 793 32.89 -6.59 -1.12
N SER A 794 33.25 -5.71 -0.19
CA SER A 794 33.21 -6.00 1.24
C SER A 794 31.99 -5.29 1.85
N TYR A 795 30.95 -6.06 2.20
CA TYR A 795 29.87 -5.53 3.02
C TYR A 795 30.41 -5.26 4.42
N LYS A 796 30.40 -3.98 4.82
CA LYS A 796 30.99 -3.52 6.09
C LYS A 796 30.19 -3.95 7.32
N ASP A 797 28.89 -4.21 7.17
CA ASP A 797 27.99 -4.52 8.28
C ASP A 797 27.88 -6.03 8.56
N LEU A 798 28.98 -6.63 9.03
CA LEU A 798 29.02 -8.05 9.42
C LEU A 798 27.93 -8.39 10.46
N LYS A 799 27.64 -7.49 11.40
CA LYS A 799 26.58 -7.64 12.41
C LYS A 799 25.18 -7.78 11.81
N PHE A 800 24.89 -7.05 10.73
CA PHE A 800 23.59 -7.15 10.07
C PHE A 800 23.48 -8.48 9.32
N LYS A 801 24.56 -8.92 8.67
CA LYS A 801 24.61 -10.23 7.99
C LYS A 801 24.36 -11.37 8.98
N GLU A 802 24.93 -11.32 10.18
CA GLU A 802 24.66 -12.30 11.25
C GLU A 802 23.19 -12.30 11.70
N LYS A 803 22.60 -11.12 11.91
CA LYS A 803 21.17 -10.97 12.26
C LYS A 803 20.24 -11.50 11.15
N LEU A 804 20.64 -11.32 9.89
CA LEU A 804 19.91 -11.81 8.73
C LEU A 804 19.95 -13.35 8.71
N ILE A 805 21.13 -13.95 8.92
CA ILE A 805 21.28 -15.41 8.97
C ILE A 805 20.43 -16.01 10.11
N SER A 806 20.45 -15.43 11.31
CA SER A 806 19.63 -15.93 12.41
C SER A 806 18.13 -15.81 12.13
N SER A 807 17.68 -14.72 11.49
CA SER A 807 16.28 -14.56 11.10
C SER A 807 15.82 -15.52 9.99
N LEU A 808 16.72 -15.92 9.08
CA LEU A 808 16.46 -16.95 8.08
C LEU A 808 16.24 -18.31 8.74
N GLU A 809 17.07 -18.65 9.72
CA GLU A 809 16.98 -19.90 10.47
C GLU A 809 15.69 -19.98 11.31
N LEU A 810 15.32 -18.87 11.99
CA LEU A 810 14.05 -18.77 12.74
C LEU A 810 12.82 -18.98 11.86
N ASN A 811 12.84 -18.51 10.62
CA ASN A 811 11.75 -18.69 9.65
C ASN A 811 11.80 -20.05 8.91
N HIS A 812 12.71 -20.95 9.30
CA HIS A 812 12.94 -22.23 8.63
C HIS A 812 13.24 -22.07 7.13
N LEU A 813 14.19 -21.21 6.79
CA LEU A 813 14.70 -21.02 5.44
C LEU A 813 16.19 -21.37 5.36
N TYR A 814 16.65 -21.87 4.22
CA TYR A 814 18.04 -22.26 4.04
C TYR A 814 18.90 -21.03 3.70
N PRO A 815 19.94 -20.70 4.48
CA PRO A 815 20.82 -19.55 4.21
C PRO A 815 21.80 -19.88 3.07
N CYS A 816 21.37 -19.70 1.83
CA CYS A 816 22.24 -19.69 0.66
C CYS A 816 22.98 -18.35 0.55
N GLN A 817 24.29 -18.37 0.30
CA GLN A 817 25.09 -17.15 0.16
C GLN A 817 24.57 -16.23 -0.97
N SER A 818 24.19 -16.78 -2.12
CA SER A 818 23.60 -16.00 -3.23
C SER A 818 22.28 -15.33 -2.84
N TYR A 819 21.46 -15.99 -2.01
CA TYR A 819 20.20 -15.44 -1.53
C TYR A 819 20.42 -14.35 -0.47
N ILE A 820 21.41 -14.53 0.42
CA ILE A 820 21.83 -13.50 1.36
C ILE A 820 22.33 -12.26 0.62
N ASP A 821 23.17 -12.45 -0.40
CA ASP A 821 23.73 -11.34 -1.19
C ASP A 821 22.60 -10.57 -1.90
N LYS A 822 21.59 -11.26 -2.45
CA LYS A 822 20.39 -10.61 -3.01
C LYS A 822 19.55 -9.87 -1.96
N ILE A 823 19.40 -10.41 -0.75
CA ILE A 823 18.72 -9.72 0.35
C ILE A 823 19.49 -8.44 0.76
N LEU A 824 20.82 -8.51 0.81
CA LEU A 824 21.66 -7.34 1.08
C LEU A 824 21.55 -6.30 -0.03
N HIS A 825 21.53 -6.73 -1.29
CA HIS A 825 21.28 -5.84 -2.42
C HIS A 825 19.91 -5.15 -2.33
N THR A 826 18.85 -5.87 -1.91
CA THR A 826 17.56 -5.23 -1.64
C THR A 826 17.65 -4.22 -0.51
N LEU A 827 18.37 -4.51 0.58
CA LEU A 827 18.56 -3.53 1.65
C LEU A 827 19.27 -2.27 1.15
N ASP A 828 20.35 -2.42 0.39
CA ASP A 828 21.06 -1.30 -0.20
C ASP A 828 20.18 -0.52 -1.17
N ALA A 829 19.33 -1.20 -1.94
CA ALA A 829 18.34 -0.56 -2.78
C ALA A 829 17.33 0.24 -1.94
N ILE A 830 16.77 -0.30 -0.85
CA ILE A 830 15.79 0.41 0.01
C ILE A 830 16.44 1.60 0.73
N THR A 831 17.75 1.58 1.00
CA THR A 831 18.46 2.74 1.58
C THR A 831 18.82 3.82 0.56
N THR A 832 19.00 3.46 -0.71
CA THR A 832 19.42 4.38 -1.78
C THR A 832 18.26 4.94 -2.59
N LYS A 833 17.28 4.10 -2.94
CA LYS A 833 16.04 4.46 -3.63
C LYS A 833 14.84 3.94 -2.85
N GLN A 834 13.70 4.60 -3.03
CA GLN A 834 12.47 4.20 -2.34
C GLN A 834 11.60 3.26 -3.14
N SER A 835 11.70 3.27 -4.47
CA SER A 835 10.91 2.42 -5.36
C SER A 835 11.75 1.29 -5.96
N ILE A 836 11.32 0.05 -5.75
CA ILE A 836 12.10 -1.13 -6.12
C ILE A 836 11.19 -2.16 -6.78
N ILE A 837 11.67 -2.76 -7.86
CA ILE A 837 11.00 -3.87 -8.53
C ILE A 837 11.81 -5.15 -8.26
N LEU A 838 11.20 -6.09 -7.55
CA LEU A 838 11.72 -7.43 -7.35
C LEU A 838 11.19 -8.32 -8.47
N LEU A 839 12.06 -8.61 -9.43
CA LEU A 839 11.73 -9.36 -10.63
C LEU A 839 12.15 -10.81 -10.46
N GLY A 840 11.25 -11.75 -10.72
CA GLY A 840 11.60 -13.16 -10.76
C GLY A 840 10.38 -14.06 -10.78
N ASN A 841 10.59 -15.31 -11.17
CA ASN A 841 9.50 -16.27 -11.30
C ASN A 841 8.84 -16.55 -9.94
N ILE A 842 7.65 -17.14 -10.00
CA ILE A 842 6.92 -17.61 -8.83
C ILE A 842 7.82 -18.57 -8.04
N PHE A 843 7.79 -18.50 -6.71
CA PHE A 843 8.65 -19.26 -5.78
C PHE A 843 10.16 -18.92 -5.79
N SER A 844 10.59 -17.80 -6.38
CA SER A 844 11.98 -17.35 -6.29
C SER A 844 12.39 -16.83 -4.89
N GLY A 845 11.45 -16.74 -3.94
CA GLY A 845 11.70 -16.33 -2.55
C GLY A 845 11.51 -14.85 -2.27
N LYS A 846 11.07 -14.05 -3.25
CA LYS A 846 10.82 -12.59 -3.14
C LYS A 846 9.98 -12.21 -1.91
N THR A 847 8.78 -12.78 -1.76
CA THR A 847 7.91 -12.51 -0.60
C THR A 847 8.59 -12.78 0.74
N ASN A 848 9.38 -13.86 0.82
CA ASN A 848 10.12 -14.20 2.04
C ASN A 848 11.25 -13.21 2.29
N ALA A 849 11.99 -12.79 1.24
CA ALA A 849 13.04 -11.77 1.35
C ALA A 849 12.51 -10.47 1.95
N ILE A 850 11.34 -9.99 1.50
CA ILE A 850 10.68 -8.80 2.07
C ILE A 850 10.35 -9.02 3.55
N LYS A 851 9.69 -10.14 3.89
CA LYS A 851 9.30 -10.45 5.28
C LYS A 851 10.50 -10.56 6.21
N ILE A 852 11.59 -11.18 5.77
CA ILE A 852 12.83 -11.31 6.54
C ILE A 852 13.44 -9.94 6.77
N LEU A 853 13.60 -9.13 5.72
CA LEU A 853 14.15 -7.79 5.84
C LEU A 853 13.33 -6.92 6.79
N TYR A 854 12.01 -7.00 6.67
CA TYR A 854 11.08 -6.31 7.56
C TYR A 854 11.32 -6.72 9.03
N ASN A 855 11.40 -8.03 9.29
CA ASN A 855 11.69 -8.55 10.63
C ASN A 855 13.08 -8.16 11.13
N CYS A 856 14.11 -8.08 10.27
CA CYS A 856 15.45 -7.64 10.66
C CYS A 856 15.51 -6.15 11.02
N LEU A 857 14.71 -5.31 10.36
CA LEU A 857 14.67 -3.86 10.53
C LEU A 857 13.68 -3.39 11.63
N SER A 858 12.98 -4.33 12.25
CA SER A 858 11.83 -4.16 13.18
C SER A 858 12.03 -3.29 14.44
N VAL A 859 13.20 -2.69 14.68
CA VAL A 859 13.41 -1.83 15.87
C VAL A 859 12.67 -0.49 15.74
N ASP A 860 12.40 -0.01 14.52
CA ASP A 860 11.84 1.34 14.25
C ASP A 860 10.63 1.37 13.27
N GLN A 861 9.88 0.28 13.05
CA GLN A 861 8.86 0.18 11.97
C GLN A 861 7.52 -0.39 12.45
N ARG A 862 6.39 0.09 11.88
CA ARG A 862 5.03 -0.33 12.30
C ARG A 862 4.11 -0.85 11.18
N GLY A 863 4.33 -0.56 9.88
CA GLY A 863 3.39 -0.95 8.82
C GLY A 863 4.00 -1.61 7.58
N LEU A 864 3.64 -2.87 7.32
CA LEU A 864 3.80 -3.56 6.03
C LEU A 864 2.42 -3.73 5.39
N HIS A 865 2.15 -3.01 4.29
CA HIS A 865 0.90 -3.11 3.54
C HIS A 865 1.14 -3.83 2.22
N ILE A 866 0.38 -4.89 1.94
CA ILE A 866 0.49 -5.68 0.70
C ILE A 866 -0.83 -5.54 -0.07
N ILE A 867 -0.76 -5.17 -1.34
CA ILE A 867 -1.91 -4.94 -2.21
C ILE A 867 -1.68 -5.64 -3.55
N ASN A 868 -2.70 -6.31 -4.06
CA ASN A 868 -2.75 -6.69 -5.48
C ASN A 868 -3.50 -5.58 -6.24
N PRO A 869 -2.85 -4.83 -7.15
CA PRO A 869 -3.50 -3.73 -7.85
C PRO A 869 -4.54 -4.22 -8.87
N VAL A 870 -4.44 -5.45 -9.38
CA VAL A 870 -5.33 -5.96 -10.44
C VAL A 870 -6.72 -6.33 -9.92
N THR A 871 -6.89 -6.52 -8.61
CA THR A 871 -8.18 -6.91 -8.03
C THR A 871 -9.17 -5.76 -7.87
N PHE A 872 -8.73 -4.52 -8.08
CA PHE A 872 -9.51 -3.32 -7.82
C PHE A 872 -9.56 -2.42 -9.05
N ASP A 873 -10.68 -1.71 -9.20
CA ASP A 873 -10.81 -0.69 -10.22
C ASP A 873 -9.97 0.56 -9.87
N MET A 874 -9.65 1.36 -10.89
CA MET A 874 -8.86 2.59 -10.73
C MET A 874 -9.45 3.56 -9.71
N THR A 875 -10.78 3.67 -9.66
CA THR A 875 -11.51 4.52 -8.72
C THR A 875 -11.43 4.03 -7.28
N GLU A 876 -11.35 2.71 -7.07
CA GLU A 876 -11.20 2.12 -5.74
C GLU A 876 -9.75 2.19 -5.24
N LEU A 877 -8.78 2.08 -6.17
CA LEU A 877 -7.36 2.21 -5.85
C LEU A 877 -6.97 3.64 -5.49
N PHE A 878 -7.30 4.60 -6.35
CA PHE A 878 -6.85 5.99 -6.25
C PHE A 878 -7.91 6.96 -5.73
N GLY A 879 -9.17 6.52 -5.60
CA GLY A 879 -10.26 7.40 -5.22
C GLY A 879 -10.86 8.14 -6.41
N TYR A 880 -11.95 8.86 -6.14
CA TYR A 880 -12.64 9.68 -7.12
C TYR A 880 -13.24 10.92 -6.47
N MET A 881 -13.42 11.96 -7.29
CA MET A 881 -14.26 13.11 -6.91
C MET A 881 -15.70 12.75 -7.21
N ASP A 882 -16.55 12.79 -6.19
CA ASP A 882 -17.99 12.62 -6.39
C ASP A 882 -18.54 13.84 -7.13
N ALA A 883 -19.05 13.62 -8.34
CA ALA A 883 -19.51 14.68 -9.23
C ALA A 883 -20.72 15.46 -8.67
N GLN A 884 -21.49 14.85 -7.76
CA GLN A 884 -22.68 15.51 -7.18
C GLN A 884 -22.31 16.47 -6.05
N TYR A 885 -21.29 16.13 -5.25
CA TYR A 885 -20.99 16.86 -4.02
C TYR A 885 -19.61 17.54 -4.02
N ASN A 886 -18.79 17.32 -5.07
CA ASN A 886 -17.40 17.76 -5.14
C ASN A 886 -16.58 17.34 -3.90
N ILE A 887 -16.92 16.19 -3.31
CA ILE A 887 -16.21 15.61 -2.17
C ILE A 887 -15.24 14.57 -2.72
N TRP A 888 -14.03 14.61 -2.18
CA TRP A 888 -13.03 13.60 -2.48
C TRP A 888 -13.31 12.32 -1.69
N CYS A 889 -13.46 11.20 -2.40
CA CYS A 889 -13.50 9.88 -1.80
C CYS A 889 -12.14 9.20 -1.98
N ASP A 890 -11.44 8.98 -0.86
CA ASP A 890 -10.15 8.29 -0.87
C ASP A 890 -10.27 6.84 -1.33
N GLY A 891 -9.33 6.43 -2.19
CA GLY A 891 -9.09 5.03 -2.53
C GLY A 891 -8.18 4.35 -1.50
N ILE A 892 -7.91 3.06 -1.73
CA ILE A 892 -7.08 2.24 -0.84
C ILE A 892 -5.64 2.80 -0.77
N ILE A 893 -5.05 3.10 -1.93
CA ILE A 893 -3.67 3.59 -2.01
C ILE A 893 -3.58 4.99 -1.40
N THR A 894 -4.51 5.89 -1.70
CA THR A 894 -4.46 7.27 -1.20
C THR A 894 -4.62 7.32 0.30
N LYS A 895 -5.49 6.47 0.87
CA LYS A 895 -5.64 6.34 2.32
C LYS A 895 -4.35 5.88 3.00
N ILE A 896 -3.67 4.86 2.44
CA ILE A 896 -2.40 4.36 2.99
C ILE A 896 -1.30 5.42 2.86
N LEU A 897 -1.20 6.09 1.72
CA LEU A 897 -0.20 7.14 1.51
C LEU A 897 -0.46 8.37 2.39
N ARG A 898 -1.72 8.70 2.68
CA ARG A 898 -2.09 9.74 3.63
C ARG A 898 -1.66 9.36 5.06
N GLN A 899 -1.77 8.07 5.45
CA GLN A 899 -1.19 7.59 6.72
C GLN A 899 0.34 7.73 6.72
N PHE A 900 1.00 7.36 5.62
CA PHE A 900 2.45 7.47 5.47
C PHE A 900 2.96 8.91 5.52
N SER A 901 2.13 9.89 5.15
CA SER A 901 2.47 11.31 5.24
C SER A 901 2.38 11.89 6.65
N LYS A 902 1.58 11.26 7.52
CA LYS A 902 1.35 11.73 8.91
C LYS A 902 2.33 11.10 9.91
N GLU A 903 2.79 9.89 9.63
CA GLU A 903 3.68 9.15 10.51
C GLU A 903 5.16 9.33 10.10
N ALA A 904 6.00 9.76 11.05
CA ALA A 904 7.46 9.83 10.85
C ALA A 904 8.16 8.45 10.89
N VAL A 905 7.38 7.36 10.84
CA VAL A 905 7.85 5.97 10.96
C VAL A 905 8.05 5.41 9.56
N ARG A 906 9.02 4.51 9.41
CA ARG A 906 9.30 3.84 8.13
C ARG A 906 8.26 2.76 7.84
N ASN A 907 7.44 2.99 6.82
CA ASN A 907 6.37 2.08 6.36
C ASN A 907 6.64 1.59 4.93
N TRP A 908 6.23 0.34 4.64
CA TRP A 908 6.43 -0.31 3.35
C TRP A 908 5.10 -0.62 2.67
N LEU A 909 4.98 -0.22 1.41
CA LEU A 909 3.86 -0.57 0.53
C LEU A 909 4.35 -1.54 -0.56
N VAL A 910 3.84 -2.76 -0.55
CA VAL A 910 4.19 -3.83 -1.48
C VAL A 910 3.04 -4.07 -2.44
N PHE A 911 3.30 -3.93 -3.73
CA PHE A 911 2.40 -4.34 -4.80
C PHE A 911 2.78 -5.75 -5.27
N ASP A 912 1.90 -6.73 -5.03
CA ASP A 912 2.08 -8.12 -5.45
C ASP A 912 1.18 -8.41 -6.65
N GLY A 913 1.75 -8.38 -7.86
CA GLY A 913 0.99 -8.54 -9.10
C GLY A 913 1.70 -7.96 -10.32
N PRO A 914 1.15 -8.19 -11.54
CA PRO A 914 1.71 -7.63 -12.76
C PRO A 914 1.56 -6.10 -12.77
N ILE A 915 2.54 -5.44 -13.37
CA ILE A 915 2.50 -4.00 -13.63
C ILE A 915 1.77 -3.75 -14.94
N GLU A 916 0.68 -2.99 -14.89
CA GLU A 916 -0.07 -2.55 -16.05
C GLU A 916 0.02 -1.04 -16.20
N PRO A 917 0.06 -0.51 -17.44
CA PRO A 917 0.27 0.92 -17.69
C PRO A 917 -0.85 1.79 -17.07
N ASN A 918 -2.09 1.29 -17.05
CA ASN A 918 -3.26 2.05 -16.65
C ASN A 918 -3.17 2.60 -15.21
N TRP A 919 -2.74 1.78 -14.26
CA TRP A 919 -2.70 2.17 -12.85
C TRP A 919 -1.34 2.74 -12.42
N ILE A 920 -0.25 2.27 -13.01
CA ILE A 920 1.09 2.73 -12.63
C ILE A 920 1.40 4.15 -13.13
N GLU A 921 0.76 4.60 -14.22
CA GLU A 921 0.84 5.99 -14.72
C GLU A 921 0.51 7.01 -13.62
N ALA A 922 -0.48 6.71 -12.77
CA ALA A 922 -0.88 7.58 -11.66
C ALA A 922 0.19 7.68 -10.54
N LEU A 923 1.14 6.74 -10.47
CA LEU A 923 2.19 6.69 -9.46
C LEU A 923 3.53 7.26 -9.92
N TYR A 924 3.66 7.69 -11.18
CA TYR A 924 4.92 8.19 -11.75
C TYR A 924 5.64 9.23 -10.87
N CYS A 925 4.87 10.15 -10.30
CA CYS A 925 5.34 11.26 -9.49
C CYS A 925 5.91 10.82 -8.13
N VAL A 926 5.42 9.69 -7.62
CA VAL A 926 5.90 9.06 -6.40
C VAL A 926 7.17 8.29 -6.63
N LEU A 927 7.24 7.63 -7.78
CA LEU A 927 8.41 6.84 -8.17
C LEU A 927 9.60 7.74 -8.50
N ASP A 928 9.35 9.01 -8.87
CA ASP A 928 10.35 10.07 -9.04
C ASP A 928 10.94 10.57 -7.71
N GLU A 929 12.06 11.30 -7.77
CA GLU A 929 12.69 11.96 -6.60
C GLU A 929 11.77 12.95 -5.87
N ARG A 930 10.68 13.37 -6.53
CA ARG A 930 9.72 14.36 -6.01
C ARG A 930 8.87 13.80 -4.87
N LYS A 931 8.51 12.51 -4.88
CA LYS A 931 7.71 11.85 -3.83
C LYS A 931 6.37 12.52 -3.53
N VAL A 932 5.72 13.07 -4.55
CA VAL A 932 4.41 13.73 -4.39
C VAL A 932 3.39 13.04 -5.28
N ILE A 933 2.21 12.72 -4.75
CA ILE A 933 1.02 12.41 -5.56
C ILE A 933 0.16 13.66 -5.70
N VAL A 934 -0.31 13.90 -6.92
CA VAL A 934 -1.43 14.80 -7.18
C VAL A 934 -2.71 13.98 -7.20
N LEU A 935 -3.59 14.21 -6.23
CA LEU A 935 -4.89 13.56 -6.18
C LEU A 935 -5.88 14.21 -7.15
N GLY A 936 -6.95 13.49 -7.48
CA GLY A 936 -8.06 14.03 -8.27
C GLY A 936 -8.88 15.12 -7.56
N SER A 937 -8.58 15.42 -6.28
CA SER A 937 -9.03 16.61 -5.53
C SER A 937 -8.11 17.83 -5.69
N GLY A 938 -6.94 17.61 -6.28
CA GLY A 938 -5.85 18.57 -6.39
C GLY A 938 -5.04 18.73 -5.10
N GLU A 939 -5.24 17.87 -4.10
CA GLU A 939 -4.34 17.75 -2.96
C GLU A 939 -2.99 17.16 -3.40
N LEU A 940 -1.92 17.69 -2.81
CA LEU A 940 -0.55 17.23 -2.99
C LEU A 940 -0.11 16.45 -1.75
N LEU A 941 -0.04 15.12 -1.87
CA LEU A 941 0.44 14.24 -0.81
C LEU A 941 1.94 14.01 -0.97
N SER A 942 2.75 14.55 -0.06
CA SER A 942 4.18 14.29 0.02
C SER A 942 4.48 13.08 0.89
N ILE A 943 5.30 12.15 0.40
CA ILE A 943 5.73 10.96 1.13
C ILE A 943 7.14 11.19 1.68
N GLU A 944 7.33 10.93 2.98
CA GLU A 944 8.62 11.11 3.63
C GLU A 944 9.71 10.15 3.12
N GLY A 945 10.96 10.55 3.39
CA GLY A 945 12.19 9.85 3.00
C GLY A 945 12.32 8.42 3.51
N SER A 946 11.68 8.11 4.62
CA SER A 946 11.75 6.81 5.30
C SER A 946 10.93 5.72 4.58
N ASN A 947 9.80 6.07 3.98
CA ASN A 947 8.85 5.13 3.38
C ASN A 947 9.36 4.52 2.07
N SER A 948 8.94 3.29 1.79
CA SER A 948 9.42 2.53 0.61
C SER A 948 8.27 1.83 -0.11
N ILE A 949 8.34 1.81 -1.44
CA ILE A 949 7.36 1.19 -2.33
C ILE A 949 8.06 0.05 -3.08
N LEU A 950 7.52 -1.16 -2.96
CA LEU A 950 8.09 -2.38 -3.51
C LEU A 950 7.09 -2.97 -4.51
N PHE A 951 7.58 -3.43 -5.66
CA PHE A 951 6.79 -4.17 -6.64
C PHE A 951 7.33 -5.59 -6.72
N GLU A 952 6.52 -6.58 -6.39
CA GLU A 952 6.82 -8.00 -6.61
C GLU A 952 6.21 -8.42 -7.95
N VAL A 953 7.05 -8.66 -8.96
CA VAL A 953 6.60 -8.90 -10.35
C VAL A 953 7.29 -10.12 -10.94
N ALA A 954 6.58 -10.88 -11.78
CA ALA A 954 7.15 -11.98 -12.55
C ALA A 954 8.01 -11.44 -13.71
N ASP A 955 7.40 -10.66 -14.61
CA ASP A 955 8.00 -10.17 -15.85
C ASP A 955 7.72 -8.68 -16.10
N LEU A 956 8.51 -8.05 -16.99
CA LEU A 956 8.41 -6.61 -17.32
C LEU A 956 7.82 -6.30 -18.72
N ILE A 957 7.14 -7.26 -19.35
CA ILE A 957 6.73 -7.15 -20.77
C ILE A 957 5.87 -5.91 -21.05
N ASN A 958 4.91 -5.60 -20.16
CA ASN A 958 3.96 -4.50 -20.33
C ASN A 958 4.42 -3.19 -19.65
N VAL A 959 5.67 -3.13 -19.18
CA VAL A 959 6.18 -2.00 -18.40
C VAL A 959 6.89 -1.01 -19.32
N SER A 960 6.47 0.25 -19.27
CA SER A 960 7.11 1.30 -20.05
C SER A 960 8.55 1.56 -19.56
N PRO A 961 9.49 1.89 -20.47
CA PRO A 961 10.85 2.26 -20.10
C PRO A 961 10.93 3.39 -19.07
N THR A 962 9.95 4.31 -19.07
CA THR A 962 9.83 5.40 -18.08
C THR A 962 9.78 4.91 -16.63
N ILE A 963 9.08 3.81 -16.36
CA ILE A 963 8.94 3.23 -15.02
C ILE A 963 10.25 2.54 -14.63
N ILE A 964 10.82 1.80 -15.57
CA ILE A 964 12.09 1.09 -15.39
C ILE A 964 13.20 2.07 -15.00
N CYS A 965 13.22 3.27 -15.57
CA CYS A 965 14.20 4.31 -15.22
C CYS A 965 14.00 4.95 -13.84
N ARG A 966 12.82 4.81 -13.23
CA ARG A 966 12.48 5.39 -11.93
C ARG A 966 12.77 4.42 -10.80
N CYS A 967 12.54 3.13 -11.02
CA CYS A 967 12.73 2.09 -10.01
C CYS A 967 14.13 1.45 -10.07
N THR A 968 14.56 0.85 -8.96
CA THR A 968 15.70 -0.09 -8.98
C THR A 968 15.17 -1.49 -9.24
N ILE A 969 15.65 -2.17 -10.27
CA ILE A 969 15.27 -3.55 -10.58
C ILE A 969 16.26 -4.50 -9.92
N ILE A 970 15.75 -5.50 -9.21
CA ILE A 970 16.58 -6.58 -8.63
C ILE A 970 16.04 -7.91 -9.13
N TYR A 971 16.89 -8.64 -9.85
CA TYR A 971 16.56 -9.97 -10.34
C TYR A 971 16.77 -11.01 -9.25
N TYR A 972 15.69 -11.69 -8.88
CA TYR A 972 15.67 -12.89 -8.05
C TYR A 972 15.67 -14.12 -8.95
N GLU A 973 16.87 -14.53 -9.34
CA GLU A 973 17.07 -15.75 -10.10
C GLU A 973 17.16 -16.95 -9.16
N THR A 974 16.57 -18.06 -9.57
CA THR A 974 16.60 -19.28 -8.79
C THR A 974 17.97 -19.93 -8.88
N SER A 975 18.65 -20.11 -7.74
CA SER A 975 19.99 -20.72 -7.69
C SER A 975 20.09 -22.02 -8.48
N LYS A 976 21.28 -22.33 -9.02
CA LYS A 976 21.60 -23.56 -9.79
C LYS A 976 21.27 -24.89 -9.09
N LYS A 977 20.97 -24.90 -7.79
CA LYS A 977 20.49 -26.07 -7.03
C LYS A 977 19.13 -25.78 -6.36
N PRO A 978 18.07 -25.58 -7.16
CA PRO A 978 16.84 -24.93 -6.73
C PRO A 978 16.01 -25.73 -5.71
N TRP A 979 16.00 -27.06 -5.80
CA TRP A 979 15.16 -27.90 -4.96
C TRP A 979 15.71 -28.08 -3.54
N ILE A 980 17.03 -27.94 -3.34
CA ILE A 980 17.69 -28.15 -2.04
C ILE A 980 17.22 -27.11 -1.02
N THR A 981 16.99 -25.87 -1.48
CA THR A 981 16.55 -24.76 -0.62
C THR A 981 15.14 -24.98 -0.07
N LEU A 982 14.28 -25.75 -0.74
CA LEU A 982 12.95 -26.12 -0.27
C LEU A 982 12.97 -27.38 0.61
N VAL A 983 13.73 -28.40 0.21
CA VAL A 983 13.71 -29.72 0.86
C VAL A 983 14.44 -29.70 2.20
N LYS A 984 15.62 -29.05 2.30
CA LYS A 984 16.39 -29.04 3.56
C LYS A 984 15.62 -28.40 4.73
N PRO A 985 15.02 -27.21 4.59
CA PRO A 985 14.28 -26.61 5.69
C PRO A 985 13.00 -27.37 6.02
N TRP A 986 12.36 -27.99 5.03
CA TRP A 986 11.21 -28.86 5.27
C TRP A 986 11.56 -30.07 6.14
N ILE A 987 12.72 -30.70 5.91
CA ILE A 987 13.23 -31.79 6.78
C ILE A 987 13.47 -31.26 8.20
N ILE A 988 14.10 -30.08 8.34
CA ILE A 988 14.40 -29.46 9.64
C ILE A 988 13.13 -29.06 10.40
N LYS A 989 12.12 -28.52 9.70
CA LYS A 989 10.84 -28.13 10.32
C LYS A 989 10.11 -29.33 10.94
N ASN A 990 10.20 -30.49 10.29
CA ASN A 990 9.56 -31.73 10.76
C ASN A 990 10.46 -32.57 11.69
N TYR A 991 11.63 -32.04 12.09
CA TYR A 991 12.64 -32.75 12.88
C TYR A 991 12.10 -33.28 14.22
N SER A 992 11.17 -32.57 14.85
CA SER A 992 10.57 -32.96 16.13
C SER A 992 9.60 -34.14 16.04
N SER A 993 9.07 -34.42 14.85
CA SER A 993 8.01 -35.41 14.65
C SER A 993 8.52 -36.75 14.11
N TRP A 994 9.74 -36.80 13.55
CA TRP A 994 10.28 -37.95 12.84
C TRP A 994 11.61 -38.44 13.46
N SER A 995 11.86 -39.74 13.45
CA SER A 995 13.15 -40.30 13.90
C SER A 995 14.29 -39.95 12.94
N GLU A 996 15.51 -39.78 13.46
CA GLU A 996 16.72 -39.43 12.69
C GLU A 996 16.98 -40.38 11.51
N SER A 997 16.65 -41.67 11.65
CA SER A 997 16.77 -42.68 10.58
C SER A 997 15.87 -42.41 9.36
N ILE A 998 14.64 -41.95 9.57
CA ILE A 998 13.68 -41.64 8.50
C ILE A 998 14.14 -40.38 7.77
N GLN A 999 14.71 -39.42 8.49
CA GLN A 999 15.21 -38.18 7.92
C GLN A 999 16.42 -38.41 6.99
N HIS A 1000 17.36 -39.26 7.42
CA HIS A 1000 18.49 -39.66 6.58
C HIS A 1000 18.02 -40.35 5.30
N LEU A 1001 17.08 -41.29 5.41
CA LEU A 1001 16.53 -42.00 4.26
C LEU A 1001 15.78 -41.06 3.29
N LEU A 1002 14.94 -40.16 3.81
CA LEU A 1002 14.25 -39.16 2.99
C LEU A 1002 15.24 -38.23 2.29
N ARG A 1003 16.29 -37.78 2.99
CA ARG A 1003 17.33 -36.94 2.40
C ARG A 1003 18.01 -37.64 1.23
N GLU A 1004 18.50 -38.86 1.40
CA GLU A 1004 19.15 -39.61 0.31
C GLU A 1004 18.20 -39.84 -0.88
N LEU A 1005 16.94 -40.20 -0.61
CA LEU A 1005 15.92 -40.37 -1.65
C LEU A 1005 15.66 -39.08 -2.45
N PHE A 1006 15.46 -37.95 -1.77
CA PHE A 1006 15.24 -36.68 -2.45
C PHE A 1006 16.47 -36.21 -3.24
N TYR A 1007 17.68 -36.46 -2.72
CA TYR A 1007 18.93 -36.13 -3.41
C TYR A 1007 19.15 -36.93 -4.69
N TRP A 1008 18.70 -38.19 -4.71
CA TRP A 1008 18.81 -39.05 -5.89
C TRP A 1008 17.67 -38.83 -6.89
N LEU A 1009 16.42 -38.79 -6.43
CA LEU A 1009 15.24 -38.79 -7.31
C LEU A 1009 14.93 -37.43 -7.92
N ILE A 1010 14.94 -36.34 -7.14
CA ILE A 1010 14.47 -35.02 -7.63
C ILE A 1010 15.27 -34.55 -8.86
N PRO A 1011 16.62 -34.58 -8.88
CA PRO A 1011 17.36 -34.11 -10.05
C PRO A 1011 17.06 -34.92 -11.31
N ALA A 1012 16.94 -36.24 -11.18
CA ALA A 1012 16.66 -37.13 -12.31
C ALA A 1012 15.25 -36.90 -12.86
N LEU A 1013 14.25 -36.76 -11.98
CA LEU A 1013 12.86 -36.50 -12.36
C LEU A 1013 12.71 -35.13 -13.03
N LEU A 1014 13.32 -34.07 -12.47
CA LEU A 1014 13.28 -32.73 -13.07
C LEU A 1014 13.96 -32.68 -14.45
N LYS A 1015 15.05 -33.44 -14.62
CA LYS A 1015 15.71 -33.54 -15.93
C LYS A 1015 14.82 -34.25 -16.93
N PHE A 1016 14.20 -35.35 -16.53
CA PHE A 1016 13.25 -36.09 -17.36
C PHE A 1016 12.05 -35.23 -17.76
N THR A 1017 11.41 -34.52 -16.82
CA THR A 1017 10.25 -33.67 -17.14
C THR A 1017 10.62 -32.57 -18.13
N ASN A 1018 11.80 -31.95 -17.97
CA ASN A 1018 12.22 -30.85 -18.86
C ASN A 1018 12.66 -31.33 -20.25
N GLU A 1019 13.23 -32.52 -20.38
CA GLU A 1019 13.77 -33.02 -21.66
C GLU A 1019 12.79 -33.91 -22.45
N SER A 1020 11.85 -34.58 -21.77
CA SER A 1020 11.03 -35.64 -22.37
C SER A 1020 9.52 -35.49 -22.22
N CYS A 1021 9.05 -34.50 -21.45
CA CYS A 1021 7.62 -34.20 -21.33
C CYS A 1021 7.30 -32.84 -21.96
N GLU A 1022 6.17 -32.74 -22.66
CA GLU A 1022 5.61 -31.46 -23.10
C GLU A 1022 4.64 -30.92 -22.05
N GLU A 1023 4.95 -29.78 -21.45
CA GLU A 1023 4.05 -29.11 -20.51
C GLU A 1023 3.10 -28.15 -21.26
N VAL A 1024 1.79 -28.36 -21.12
CA VAL A 1024 0.76 -27.44 -21.69
C VAL A 1024 0.84 -26.05 -21.04
N TYR A 1025 1.23 -26.00 -19.76
CA TYR A 1025 1.55 -24.78 -19.03
C TYR A 1025 2.88 -24.99 -18.30
N PRO A 1026 3.88 -24.12 -18.49
CA PRO A 1026 5.19 -24.28 -17.86
C PRO A 1026 5.08 -24.08 -16.35
N MET A 1027 4.99 -25.18 -15.60
CA MET A 1027 4.87 -25.16 -14.14
C MET A 1027 6.28 -25.22 -13.56
N GLY A 1028 6.91 -24.06 -13.37
CA GLY A 1028 8.33 -23.96 -13.01
C GLY A 1028 8.78 -24.94 -11.90
N ASN A 1029 10.01 -25.43 -12.02
CA ASN A 1029 10.60 -26.52 -11.19
C ASN A 1029 10.34 -26.43 -9.67
N PHE A 1030 10.29 -25.23 -9.10
CA PHE A 1030 9.99 -25.03 -7.67
C PHE A 1030 8.59 -25.47 -7.28
N TYR A 1031 7.61 -25.21 -8.15
CA TYR A 1031 6.22 -25.59 -7.90
C TYR A 1031 6.09 -27.10 -7.82
N LEU A 1032 6.67 -27.81 -8.79
CA LEU A 1032 6.69 -29.28 -8.83
C LEU A 1032 7.31 -29.84 -7.55
N VAL A 1033 8.48 -29.34 -7.14
CA VAL A 1033 9.15 -29.77 -5.91
C VAL A 1033 8.29 -29.48 -4.68
N ASN A 1034 7.72 -28.27 -4.56
CA ASN A 1034 6.86 -27.93 -3.43
C ASN A 1034 5.61 -28.83 -3.36
N LYS A 1035 5.00 -29.15 -4.51
CA LYS A 1035 3.88 -30.09 -4.57
C LYS A 1035 4.30 -31.50 -4.15
N THR A 1036 5.44 -32.01 -4.63
CA THR A 1036 5.94 -33.33 -4.19
C THR A 1036 6.17 -33.38 -2.69
N VAL A 1037 6.76 -32.32 -2.12
CA VAL A 1037 6.95 -32.19 -0.67
C VAL A 1037 5.61 -32.19 0.08
N ASN A 1038 4.61 -31.44 -0.39
CA ASN A 1038 3.28 -31.41 0.20
C ASN A 1038 2.57 -32.78 0.11
N TYR A 1039 2.65 -33.47 -1.02
CA TYR A 1039 2.11 -34.83 -1.14
C TYR A 1039 2.79 -35.79 -0.17
N VAL A 1040 4.11 -35.73 -0.06
CA VAL A 1040 4.85 -36.54 0.91
C VAL A 1040 4.45 -36.19 2.34
N THR A 1041 4.20 -34.91 2.68
CA THR A 1041 3.67 -34.57 4.01
C THR A 1041 2.32 -35.18 4.29
N ILE A 1042 1.39 -35.15 3.33
CA ILE A 1042 0.04 -35.72 3.48
C ILE A 1042 0.14 -37.23 3.71
N LEU A 1043 0.94 -37.92 2.90
CA LEU A 1043 1.16 -39.36 3.03
C LEU A 1043 1.80 -39.73 4.38
N LEU A 1044 2.77 -38.94 4.84
CA LEU A 1044 3.41 -39.14 6.13
C LEU A 1044 2.47 -38.83 7.29
N SER A 1045 1.64 -37.78 7.21
CA SER A 1045 0.64 -37.47 8.24
C SER A 1045 -0.43 -38.54 8.34
N ASP A 1046 -0.89 -39.08 7.22
CA ASP A 1046 -1.83 -40.20 7.18
C ASP A 1046 -1.23 -41.47 7.77
N ALA A 1047 0.04 -41.75 7.45
CA ALA A 1047 0.77 -42.87 8.03
C ALA A 1047 0.93 -42.72 9.55
N LEU A 1048 1.24 -41.51 10.04
CA LEU A 1048 1.33 -41.21 11.47
C LEU A 1048 -0.03 -41.29 12.18
N ALA A 1049 -1.10 -40.78 11.56
CA ALA A 1049 -2.46 -40.87 12.09
C ALA A 1049 -2.95 -42.33 12.15
N LYS A 1050 -2.65 -43.13 11.14
CA LYS A 1050 -2.88 -44.59 11.16
C LYS A 1050 -2.06 -45.24 12.27
N LYS A 1051 -0.79 -44.88 12.46
CA LYS A 1051 0.05 -45.39 13.55
C LYS A 1051 -0.46 -44.97 14.95
N MET A 1052 -1.01 -43.77 15.10
CA MET A 1052 -1.68 -43.33 16.34
C MET A 1052 -3.01 -44.03 16.57
N LYS A 1053 -3.80 -44.30 15.53
CA LYS A 1053 -5.00 -45.16 15.64
C LYS A 1053 -4.60 -46.57 16.06
N ILE A 1054 -3.56 -47.14 15.44
CA ILE A 1054 -3.02 -48.45 15.78
C ILE A 1054 -2.42 -48.44 17.20
N SER A 1055 -1.79 -47.36 17.67
CA SER A 1055 -1.23 -47.26 19.02
C SER A 1055 -2.29 -46.98 20.10
N LYS A 1056 -3.40 -46.30 19.76
CA LYS A 1056 -4.59 -46.23 20.63
C LYS A 1056 -5.26 -47.60 20.69
N ILE A 1057 -5.43 -48.29 19.57
CA ILE A 1057 -5.96 -49.67 19.52
C ILE A 1057 -5.03 -50.61 20.30
N SER A 1058 -3.71 -50.45 20.21
CA SER A 1058 -2.75 -51.26 20.96
C SER A 1058 -2.67 -50.86 22.44
N ARG A 1059 -2.89 -49.60 22.84
CA ARG A 1059 -3.04 -49.21 24.26
C ARG A 1059 -4.33 -49.74 24.89
N TYR A 1060 -5.42 -49.83 24.12
CA TYR A 1060 -6.63 -50.55 24.54
C TYR A 1060 -6.42 -52.08 24.55
N GLY A 1061 -5.55 -52.61 23.67
CA GLY A 1061 -5.11 -54.00 23.70
C GLY A 1061 -4.13 -54.34 24.84
N TYR A 1062 -3.25 -53.42 25.22
CA TYR A 1062 -2.22 -53.62 26.24
C TYR A 1062 -2.77 -53.55 27.67
N LYS A 1063 -3.86 -52.79 27.91
CA LYS A 1063 -4.58 -52.87 29.20
C LYS A 1063 -5.25 -54.23 29.43
N ARG A 1064 -5.48 -55.06 28.40
CA ARG A 1064 -5.97 -56.44 28.54
C ARG A 1064 -4.86 -57.48 28.77
N ALA A 1065 -3.59 -57.13 28.57
CA ALA A 1065 -2.47 -58.07 28.77
C ALA A 1065 -1.84 -57.99 30.18
N TYR A 1066 -1.95 -56.86 30.88
CA TYR A 1066 -1.34 -56.68 32.21
C TYR A 1066 -2.26 -56.90 33.42
N SER A 1067 -3.50 -57.35 33.22
CA SER A 1067 -4.38 -57.79 34.32
C SER A 1067 -4.43 -59.31 34.50
N LYS A 1068 -3.43 -60.05 34.00
CA LYS A 1068 -3.31 -61.51 34.11
C LYS A 1068 -2.02 -62.02 34.74
N LYS A 1069 -1.19 -61.14 35.31
CA LYS A 1069 -0.14 -61.52 36.27
C LYS A 1069 -0.01 -60.43 37.34
N HIS A 1070 -0.90 -60.48 38.33
CA HIS A 1070 -0.64 -60.36 39.76
C HIS A 1070 -1.92 -60.67 40.52
#